data_AF-K5WV80-F1
#
_entry.id   AF-K5WV80-F1
#
_cell.length_a   1.000
_cell.length_b   1.000
_cell.length_c   1.000
_cell.angle_alpha   90.00
_cell.angle_beta   90.00
_cell.angle_gamma   90.00
#
_symmetry.space_group_name_H-M   'P 1'
#
loop_
_entity.id
_entity.type
_entity.pdbx_description
1 polymer ?
#
loop_
_entity_poly.entity_id
_entity_poly.type
_entity_poly.pdbx_seq_one_letter_code
_entity_poly.pdbx_strand_id
1 'polypeptide(L)'
;MITLVEMPKDSPKKSTPRSPTKSPRKLKQIAAATDESTWRASTIGAGTTINKSSALSLYRLKEQDLAGLRRETSQAVVIINGEKKPKPMFLYNERDVERQAWKKHGGPEAFESYLNKLKERFYAKPENRHKFFSAPSAYSTATVGIFSLPPAPKLLDPDDEWVVTPGLINIKPQFPRWLWRACNKKLDKIGDSEFNFEYHGLKKQQREKALRTALATLVPKYPPRPDSLLPSSPSVDKLRDVLSRTPKSSDDEDMESWEDGPTGDTDYYWSDRYLEQLFQALIDVIEEHGIEGWENVRWEYASCLDGLCYNDREDEWRDSAFAWLCGWLQHVPNALTTRRCGYSEIGRRYNNMLPRLAIGRGDSVKEARKKVLKKTPYSPPKSPRKARRTAAATDESTWRASRVRIHKKDCCFEAVQAEQDLASIPFEKAETITVINGQNVIKPMFLYNERAVERQAWRKHGGPEAFEAYLDKLKDRFHAKPKNAGGIFPAPDACSTDSVFLYSSPRTDKLLDPDDEWVVTPGPLRMKPRFPEWLWHVYNEALDKVGDEDFVFDLNRRRREEAMRGALITLVPKYPSRPDSLLPSSPSVDRLREVLYRAPKDNSKDMRSWMDGSTGDIIYYWSDRYTEQLFEALVDVIEEHDIEGWESARWEVYDKASVSLGCSFPRLADDIGVTVR
;
A
#
# COMPACT_ATOMS: atom_id res chain seq x y z
N MET A 1 -90.93 19.79 -12.83
CA MET A 1 -91.19 19.03 -11.59
C MET A 1 -90.38 17.75 -11.65
N ILE A 2 -89.34 17.65 -10.82
CA ILE A 2 -88.84 16.49 -10.06
C ILE A 2 -87.54 16.98 -9.43
N THR A 3 -87.55 16.95 -8.11
CA THR A 3 -86.63 17.62 -7.19
C THR A 3 -85.46 16.69 -6.86
N LEU A 4 -84.25 17.24 -6.80
CA LEU A 4 -83.03 16.58 -6.30
C LEU A 4 -83.19 16.16 -4.83
N VAL A 5 -82.84 14.92 -4.53
CA VAL A 5 -82.71 14.37 -3.17
C VAL A 5 -81.22 14.13 -2.90
N GLU A 6 -80.69 14.84 -1.90
CA GLU A 6 -79.39 14.58 -1.27
C GLU A 6 -79.45 13.30 -0.42
N MET A 7 -78.35 12.54 -0.40
CA MET A 7 -78.09 11.52 0.62
C MET A 7 -76.71 11.78 1.27
N PRO A 8 -76.60 11.72 2.61
CA PRO A 8 -75.33 11.85 3.32
C PRO A 8 -74.61 10.50 3.45
N LYS A 9 -73.28 10.50 3.35
CA LYS A 9 -72.42 9.37 3.73
C LYS A 9 -71.43 9.82 4.79
N ASP A 10 -71.80 9.61 6.04
CA ASP A 10 -70.89 9.56 7.17
C ASP A 10 -70.13 8.23 7.19
N SER A 11 -68.84 8.28 7.50
CA SER A 11 -68.01 7.11 7.84
C SER A 11 -67.06 7.46 8.98
N PRO A 12 -66.84 6.56 9.96
CA PRO A 12 -66.30 6.91 11.26
C PRO A 12 -64.77 7.04 11.26
N LYS A 13 -64.26 8.12 11.88
CA LYS A 13 -62.82 8.36 12.10
C LYS A 13 -62.26 7.38 13.14
N LYS A 14 -61.34 6.52 12.68
CA LYS A 14 -60.47 5.65 13.48
C LYS A 14 -59.58 6.50 14.40
N SER A 15 -59.71 6.34 15.71
CA SER A 15 -58.85 6.98 16.71
C SER A 15 -57.46 6.33 16.71
N THR A 16 -56.43 7.12 16.41
CA THR A 16 -55.03 6.72 16.58
C THR A 16 -54.59 6.87 18.05
N PRO A 17 -53.77 5.94 18.57
CA PRO A 17 -53.34 5.94 19.96
C PRO A 17 -52.40 7.11 20.27
N ARG A 18 -52.69 7.82 21.37
CA ARG A 18 -51.90 8.94 21.89
C ARG A 18 -50.47 8.50 22.23
N SER A 19 -49.50 9.13 21.57
CA SER A 19 -48.08 9.01 21.88
C SER A 19 -47.76 9.47 23.32
N PRO A 20 -46.79 8.84 24.00
CA PRO A 20 -46.45 9.15 25.39
C PRO A 20 -45.91 10.58 25.55
N THR A 21 -46.48 11.28 26.51
CA THR A 21 -46.19 12.67 26.90
C THR A 21 -44.71 12.82 27.25
N LYS A 22 -44.02 13.72 26.53
CA LYS A 22 -42.60 14.08 26.77
C LYS A 22 -42.38 14.47 28.23
N SER A 23 -41.57 13.70 28.95
CA SER A 23 -41.15 14.04 30.31
C SER A 23 -40.49 15.43 30.35
N PRO A 24 -40.73 16.24 31.39
CA PRO A 24 -40.20 17.59 31.51
C PRO A 24 -38.67 17.58 31.42
N ARG A 25 -38.15 18.29 30.41
CA ARG A 25 -36.71 18.45 30.16
C ARG A 25 -36.12 19.19 31.36
N LYS A 26 -35.40 18.47 32.24
CA LYS A 26 -34.64 19.07 33.35
C LYS A 26 -33.88 20.28 32.82
N LEU A 27 -34.27 21.48 33.27
CA LEU A 27 -33.55 22.72 32.99
C LEU A 27 -32.12 22.52 33.52
N LYS A 28 -31.17 22.57 32.59
CA LYS A 28 -29.75 22.41 32.90
C LYS A 28 -29.40 23.58 33.82
N GLN A 29 -29.13 23.33 35.10
CA GLN A 29 -28.61 24.35 36.02
C GLN A 29 -27.38 24.96 35.36
N ILE A 30 -27.50 26.24 34.99
CA ILE A 30 -26.37 27.03 34.51
C ILE A 30 -25.51 27.25 35.74
N ALA A 31 -24.23 26.85 35.67
CA ALA A 31 -23.29 27.10 36.75
C ALA A 31 -23.33 28.61 37.09
N ALA A 32 -23.31 28.94 38.39
CA ALA A 32 -23.34 30.33 38.83
C ALA A 32 -22.25 31.12 38.09
N ALA A 33 -22.60 32.32 37.62
CA ALA A 33 -21.67 33.16 36.88
C ALA A 33 -20.47 33.49 37.77
N THR A 34 -19.30 32.98 37.41
CA THR A 34 -18.03 33.33 38.05
C THR A 34 -17.72 34.80 37.75
N ASP A 35 -17.33 35.57 38.76
CA ASP A 35 -16.98 36.98 38.61
C ASP A 35 -15.88 37.17 37.57
N GLU A 36 -16.09 38.07 36.60
CA GLU A 36 -15.18 38.32 35.47
C GLU A 36 -13.81 38.83 35.95
N SER A 37 -13.76 39.43 37.15
CA SER A 37 -12.52 39.91 37.77
C SER A 37 -11.56 38.78 38.16
N THR A 38 -12.08 37.57 38.37
CA THR A 38 -11.31 36.40 38.80
C THR A 38 -10.78 35.57 37.64
N TRP A 39 -11.16 35.89 36.40
CA TRP A 39 -10.73 35.12 35.24
C TRP A 39 -9.25 35.34 34.93
N ARG A 40 -8.57 34.26 34.55
CA ARG A 40 -7.18 34.32 34.10
C ARG A 40 -7.01 35.25 32.89
N ALA A 41 -5.81 35.81 32.73
CA ALA A 41 -5.47 36.61 31.56
C ALA A 41 -5.54 35.76 30.27
N SER A 42 -5.98 36.38 29.17
CA SER A 42 -6.00 35.77 27.84
C SER A 42 -4.57 35.47 27.36
N THR A 43 -4.36 34.28 26.81
CA THR A 43 -3.09 33.86 26.20
C THR A 43 -2.96 34.29 24.74
N ILE A 44 -4.04 34.79 24.14
CA ILE A 44 -4.06 35.28 22.76
C ILE A 44 -3.29 36.60 22.70
N GLY A 45 -2.56 36.88 21.62
CA GLY A 45 -1.80 38.13 21.46
C GLY A 45 -2.70 39.37 21.44
N ALA A 46 -2.19 40.51 21.92
CA ALA A 46 -2.89 41.78 21.74
C ALA A 46 -2.93 42.14 20.25
N GLY A 47 -4.12 42.42 19.70
CA GLY A 47 -4.29 42.78 18.29
C GLY A 47 -4.48 41.61 17.34
N THR A 48 -4.46 40.35 17.81
CA THR A 48 -4.84 39.21 16.98
C THR A 48 -6.30 39.33 16.56
N THR A 49 -6.58 39.20 15.27
CA THR A 49 -7.93 39.30 14.72
C THR A 49 -8.43 37.95 14.19
N ILE A 50 -9.74 37.73 14.29
CA ILE A 50 -10.42 36.52 13.83
C ILE A 50 -11.63 36.89 12.97
N ASN A 51 -11.85 36.16 11.87
CA ASN A 51 -13.02 36.39 11.01
C ASN A 51 -14.33 35.90 11.65
N LYS A 52 -15.47 36.49 11.27
CA LYS A 52 -16.82 36.13 11.81
C LYS A 52 -17.09 34.62 11.81
N SER A 53 -16.83 33.96 10.68
CA SER A 53 -17.13 32.52 10.53
C SER A 53 -16.28 31.65 11.47
N SER A 54 -15.01 32.03 11.68
CA SER A 54 -14.09 31.35 12.60
C SER A 54 -14.45 31.64 14.05
N ALA A 55 -14.84 32.87 14.40
CA ALA A 55 -15.33 33.21 15.73
C ALA A 55 -16.57 32.36 16.13
N LEU A 56 -17.56 32.27 15.23
CA LEU A 56 -18.77 31.47 15.47
C LEU A 56 -18.45 29.98 15.59
N SER A 57 -17.61 29.45 14.69
CA SER A 57 -17.30 28.03 14.64
C SER A 57 -16.33 27.59 15.74
N LEU A 58 -15.18 28.24 15.90
CA LEU A 58 -14.12 27.84 16.84
C LEU A 58 -14.53 28.08 18.30
N TYR A 59 -15.13 29.24 18.60
CA TYR A 59 -15.54 29.61 19.96
C TYR A 59 -16.98 29.22 20.31
N ARG A 60 -17.69 28.56 19.37
CA ARG A 60 -19.07 28.06 19.55
C ARG A 60 -20.05 29.18 19.95
N LEU A 61 -19.82 30.37 19.41
CA LEU A 61 -20.64 31.56 19.60
C LEU A 61 -21.78 31.62 18.57
N LYS A 62 -22.81 32.39 18.90
CA LYS A 62 -23.90 32.79 18.00
C LYS A 62 -23.68 34.22 17.55
N GLU A 63 -24.36 34.64 16.48
CA GLU A 63 -24.23 36.02 15.99
C GLU A 63 -24.62 37.08 17.02
N GLN A 64 -25.60 36.77 17.87
CA GLN A 64 -26.03 37.61 18.99
C GLN A 64 -24.92 37.79 20.03
N ASP A 65 -24.09 36.76 20.24
CA ASP A 65 -22.99 36.85 21.20
C ASP A 65 -21.92 37.83 20.70
N LEU A 66 -21.77 38.00 19.39
CA LEU A 66 -20.84 38.95 18.77
C LEU A 66 -21.41 40.38 18.68
N ALA A 67 -22.68 40.59 19.02
CA ALA A 67 -23.31 41.90 18.97
C ALA A 67 -22.68 42.81 20.04
N GLY A 68 -22.18 43.97 19.63
CA GLY A 68 -21.50 44.92 20.51
C GLY A 68 -19.98 44.81 20.54
N LEU A 69 -19.40 43.75 19.96
CA LEU A 69 -17.94 43.68 19.78
C LEU A 69 -17.50 44.65 18.66
N ARG A 70 -16.39 45.35 18.89
CA ARG A 70 -15.76 46.19 17.86
C ARG A 70 -15.32 45.28 16.71
N ARG A 71 -15.75 45.63 15.49
CA ARG A 71 -15.40 44.91 14.27
C ARG A 71 -14.72 45.84 13.27
N GLU A 72 -13.72 45.32 12.61
CA GLU A 72 -13.09 45.93 11.45
C GLU A 72 -13.62 45.26 10.19
N THR A 73 -13.92 46.05 9.17
CA THR A 73 -14.37 45.51 7.88
C THR A 73 -13.19 45.55 6.93
N SER A 74 -12.76 44.37 6.48
CA SER A 74 -11.73 44.19 5.47
C SER A 74 -12.35 43.61 4.21
N GLN A 75 -11.68 43.73 3.06
CA GLN A 75 -12.10 43.09 1.81
C GLN A 75 -11.22 41.87 1.56
N ALA A 76 -11.83 40.69 1.47
CA ALA A 76 -11.15 39.48 1.05
C ALA A 76 -11.52 39.16 -0.40
N VAL A 77 -10.54 38.84 -1.22
CA VAL A 77 -10.78 38.40 -2.60
C VAL A 77 -11.20 36.94 -2.58
N VAL A 78 -12.41 36.64 -3.00
CA VAL A 78 -12.93 35.27 -3.12
C VAL A 78 -13.16 34.96 -4.59
N ILE A 79 -12.74 33.78 -5.04
CA ILE A 79 -12.94 33.32 -6.41
C ILE A 79 -14.33 32.67 -6.48
N ILE A 80 -15.23 33.23 -7.27
CA ILE A 80 -16.58 32.69 -7.53
C ILE A 80 -16.71 32.51 -9.03
N ASN A 81 -16.85 31.27 -9.49
CA ASN A 81 -16.90 30.89 -10.92
C ASN A 81 -15.66 31.37 -11.71
N GLY A 82 -14.46 31.30 -11.12
CA GLY A 82 -13.21 31.74 -11.76
C GLY A 82 -12.95 33.25 -11.68
N GLU A 83 -13.95 34.07 -11.33
CA GLU A 83 -13.79 35.53 -11.17
C GLU A 83 -13.41 35.90 -9.72
N LYS A 84 -12.41 36.77 -9.57
CA LYS A 84 -12.02 37.36 -8.27
C LYS A 84 -13.00 38.46 -7.87
N LYS A 85 -13.87 38.19 -6.89
CA LYS A 85 -14.83 39.18 -6.36
C LYS A 85 -14.44 39.60 -4.93
N PRO A 86 -14.38 40.91 -4.63
CA PRO A 86 -14.16 41.36 -3.26
C PRO A 86 -15.41 41.03 -2.43
N LYS A 87 -15.22 40.28 -1.34
CA LYS A 87 -16.25 39.97 -0.36
C LYS A 87 -15.90 40.66 0.96
N PRO A 88 -16.82 41.45 1.56
CA PRO A 88 -16.56 42.05 2.86
C PRO A 88 -16.38 40.94 3.91
N MET A 89 -15.31 41.07 4.68
CA MET A 89 -14.95 40.20 5.79
C MET A 89 -14.95 41.02 7.08
N PHE A 90 -15.70 40.55 8.08
CA PHE A 90 -15.71 41.16 9.41
C PHE A 90 -14.65 40.48 10.27
N LEU A 91 -13.66 41.26 10.70
CA LEU A 91 -12.60 40.88 11.62
C LEU A 91 -12.93 41.40 13.02
N TYR A 92 -12.83 40.54 14.02
CA TYR A 92 -13.03 40.86 15.43
C TYR A 92 -11.72 40.69 16.17
N ASN A 93 -11.50 41.44 17.25
CA ASN A 93 -10.40 41.18 18.15
C ASN A 93 -10.62 39.81 18.83
N GLU A 94 -9.68 38.89 18.68
CA GLU A 94 -9.87 37.51 19.12
C GLU A 94 -9.94 37.40 20.65
N ARG A 95 -9.29 38.30 21.41
CA ARG A 95 -9.42 38.35 22.89
C ARG A 95 -10.83 38.69 23.34
N ASP A 96 -11.48 39.62 22.65
CA ASP A 96 -12.86 40.01 22.99
C ASP A 96 -13.84 38.88 22.68
N VAL A 97 -13.61 38.17 21.56
CA VAL A 97 -14.36 36.96 21.19
C VAL A 97 -14.17 35.86 22.24
N GLU A 98 -12.94 35.66 22.73
CA GLU A 98 -12.63 34.70 23.79
C GLU A 98 -13.32 35.06 25.11
N ARG A 99 -13.23 36.31 25.57
CA ARG A 99 -13.93 36.77 26.79
C ARG A 99 -15.43 36.57 26.70
N GLN A 100 -16.01 36.78 25.51
CA GLN A 100 -17.42 36.55 25.29
C GLN A 100 -17.78 35.06 25.34
N ALA A 101 -16.90 34.17 24.87
CA ALA A 101 -17.03 32.73 25.05
C ALA A 101 -16.93 32.34 26.54
N TRP A 102 -15.99 32.91 27.29
CA TRP A 102 -15.88 32.69 28.73
C TRP A 102 -17.16 33.13 29.46
N LYS A 103 -17.68 34.32 29.15
CA LYS A 103 -18.95 34.82 29.71
C LYS A 103 -20.12 33.89 29.46
N LYS A 104 -20.23 33.37 28.23
CA LYS A 104 -21.26 32.42 27.84
C LYS A 104 -21.15 31.08 28.58
N HIS A 105 -19.93 30.63 28.87
CA HIS A 105 -19.67 29.30 29.42
C HIS A 105 -19.43 29.29 30.93
N GLY A 106 -19.37 30.45 31.59
CA GLY A 106 -19.20 30.57 33.05
C GLY A 106 -17.74 30.70 33.51
N GLY A 107 -16.85 31.17 32.63
CA GLY A 107 -15.42 31.36 32.88
C GLY A 107 -14.51 30.56 31.94
N PRO A 108 -13.19 30.80 32.00
CA PRO A 108 -12.19 30.14 31.15
C PRO A 108 -12.16 28.61 31.34
N GLU A 109 -12.16 28.13 32.57
CA GLU A 109 -12.07 26.70 32.91
C GLU A 109 -13.33 25.95 32.45
N ALA A 110 -14.49 26.60 32.55
CA ALA A 110 -15.75 26.05 32.09
C ALA A 110 -15.83 25.99 30.56
N PHE A 111 -15.24 26.97 29.86
CA PHE A 111 -15.09 26.96 28.41
C PHE A 111 -14.15 25.85 27.92
N GLU A 112 -12.99 25.67 28.55
CA GLU A 112 -12.06 24.58 28.25
C GLU A 112 -12.70 23.20 28.45
N SER A 113 -13.39 23.03 29.59
CA SER A 113 -14.15 21.82 29.89
C SER A 113 -15.22 21.54 28.83
N TYR A 114 -15.84 22.60 28.29
CA TYR A 114 -16.82 22.48 27.21
C TYR A 114 -16.17 22.06 25.89
N LEU A 115 -15.01 22.63 25.53
CA LEU A 115 -14.25 22.24 24.34
C LEU A 115 -13.77 20.77 24.43
N ASN A 116 -13.30 20.34 25.59
CA ASN A 116 -12.89 18.94 25.83
C ASN A 116 -14.05 17.96 25.64
N LYS A 117 -15.24 18.28 26.17
CA LYS A 117 -16.45 17.46 25.94
C LYS A 117 -16.85 17.39 24.47
N LEU A 118 -16.66 18.47 23.71
CA LEU A 118 -16.91 18.46 22.26
C LEU A 118 -15.86 17.62 21.53
N LYS A 119 -14.59 17.72 21.92
CA LYS A 119 -13.47 16.93 21.38
C LYS A 119 -13.68 15.43 21.60
N GLU A 120 -14.05 15.02 22.81
CA GLU A 120 -14.39 13.63 23.13
C GLU A 120 -15.54 13.11 22.27
N ARG A 121 -16.63 13.86 22.16
CA ARG A 121 -17.78 13.49 21.30
C ARG A 121 -17.41 13.43 19.83
N PHE A 122 -16.51 14.31 19.38
CA PHE A 122 -16.05 14.33 18.00
C PHE A 122 -15.29 13.05 17.67
N TYR A 123 -14.33 12.65 18.51
CA TYR A 123 -13.52 11.44 18.31
C TYR A 123 -14.24 10.13 18.65
N ALA A 124 -15.30 10.17 19.45
CA ALA A 124 -16.17 9.01 19.68
C ALA A 124 -16.86 8.52 18.38
N LYS A 125 -16.99 9.38 17.37
CA LYS A 125 -17.58 9.01 16.07
C LYS A 125 -16.53 8.36 15.16
N PRO A 126 -16.77 7.13 14.63
CA PRO A 126 -15.80 6.42 13.78
C PRO A 126 -15.36 7.23 12.53
N GLU A 127 -16.28 7.96 11.92
CA GLU A 127 -16.08 8.84 10.76
C GLU A 127 -15.08 9.99 10.99
N ASN A 128 -14.75 10.29 12.24
CA ASN A 128 -13.87 11.39 12.63
C ASN A 128 -12.50 10.95 13.12
N ARG A 129 -12.19 9.65 13.15
CA ARG A 129 -10.88 9.14 13.64
C ARG A 129 -9.67 9.76 12.94
N HIS A 130 -9.84 10.15 11.68
CA HIS A 130 -8.79 10.77 10.86
C HIS A 130 -8.96 12.29 10.68
N LYS A 131 -10.01 12.89 11.25
CA LYS A 131 -10.27 14.33 11.14
C LYS A 131 -9.75 15.05 12.38
N PHE A 132 -9.29 16.28 12.22
CA PHE A 132 -8.86 17.10 13.35
C PHE A 132 -10.05 17.84 13.96
N PHE A 133 -10.14 17.84 15.29
CA PHE A 133 -11.12 18.67 15.99
C PHE A 133 -10.74 20.15 15.84
N SER A 134 -11.61 20.93 15.22
CA SER A 134 -11.41 22.36 15.03
C SER A 134 -11.66 23.12 16.34
N ALA A 135 -10.60 23.72 16.88
CA ALA A 135 -10.58 24.55 18.08
C ALA A 135 -9.70 25.79 17.85
N PRO A 136 -9.87 26.89 18.59
CA PRO A 136 -8.98 28.03 18.48
C PRO A 136 -7.54 27.63 18.82
N SER A 137 -6.56 28.28 18.18
CA SER A 137 -5.13 27.97 18.31
C SER A 137 -4.68 27.89 19.77
N ALA A 138 -5.11 28.87 20.59
CA ALA A 138 -4.80 28.95 22.01
C ALA A 138 -5.30 27.76 22.85
N TYR A 139 -6.28 27.01 22.35
CA TYR A 139 -6.87 25.83 23.01
C TYR A 139 -6.51 24.52 22.31
N SER A 140 -5.78 24.59 21.20
CA SER A 140 -5.24 23.39 20.57
C SER A 140 -4.11 22.87 21.45
N THR A 141 -4.39 21.78 22.17
CA THR A 141 -3.43 21.07 23.03
C THR A 141 -2.13 20.65 22.33
N ALA A 142 -2.01 20.85 21.01
CA ALA A 142 -0.79 20.63 20.27
C ALA A 142 0.30 21.68 20.53
N THR A 143 -0.02 22.84 21.14
CA THR A 143 0.94 23.96 21.26
C THR A 143 1.18 24.45 22.70
N VAL A 144 0.36 24.09 23.68
CA VAL A 144 0.40 24.68 25.05
C VAL A 144 0.91 23.70 26.13
N GLY A 145 1.48 22.56 25.74
CA GLY A 145 1.99 21.58 26.68
C GLY A 145 3.37 21.90 27.26
N ILE A 146 3.51 22.92 28.11
CA ILE A 146 4.62 22.97 29.11
C ILE A 146 4.14 23.38 30.52
N PHE A 147 3.07 24.17 30.71
CA PHE A 147 2.68 24.57 32.07
C PHE A 147 1.19 24.35 32.35
N SER A 148 0.93 23.52 33.38
CA SER A 148 -0.35 23.25 34.05
C SER A 148 -1.30 22.22 33.43
N LEU A 149 -0.86 20.96 33.43
CA LEU A 149 -1.74 19.81 33.69
C LEU A 149 -1.63 19.42 35.18
N PRO A 150 -2.67 18.84 35.80
CA PRO A 150 -2.55 18.14 37.09
C PRO A 150 -1.40 17.12 36.99
N PRO A 151 -0.67 16.82 38.08
CA PRO A 151 0.64 16.18 38.03
C PRO A 151 0.57 14.96 37.12
N ALA A 152 1.13 15.12 35.92
CA ALA A 152 1.27 14.05 34.96
C ALA A 152 2.02 12.92 35.69
N PRO A 153 1.68 11.65 35.44
CA PRO A 153 2.46 10.55 35.98
C PRO A 153 3.91 10.84 35.64
N LYS A 154 4.74 11.05 36.68
CA LYS A 154 6.19 11.08 36.57
C LYS A 154 6.55 9.91 35.66
N LEU A 155 7.26 10.15 34.56
CA LEU A 155 7.92 9.17 33.65
C LEU A 155 7.74 9.55 32.17
N LEU A 156 8.22 10.72 31.77
CA LEU A 156 8.86 10.82 30.46
C LEU A 156 10.31 11.16 30.75
N ASP A 157 11.19 10.22 30.38
CA ASP A 157 12.64 10.39 30.28
C ASP A 157 12.86 11.72 29.53
N PRO A 158 13.35 12.80 30.19
CA PRO A 158 13.48 14.12 29.57
C PRO A 158 14.35 14.10 28.30
N ASP A 159 15.16 13.04 28.18
CA ASP A 159 16.13 12.83 27.12
C ASP A 159 15.58 12.04 25.93
N ASP A 160 14.28 11.66 25.89
CA ASP A 160 13.72 10.98 24.71
C ASP A 160 13.24 11.97 23.65
N GLU A 161 14.19 12.36 22.80
CA GLU A 161 14.04 13.27 21.66
C GLU A 161 12.97 12.83 20.63
N TRP A 162 12.58 11.56 20.61
CA TRP A 162 11.64 11.04 19.61
C TRP A 162 10.17 11.25 19.98
N VAL A 163 9.87 11.65 21.22
CA VAL A 163 8.49 11.77 21.72
C VAL A 163 7.91 13.15 21.41
N VAL A 164 7.89 13.52 20.13
CA VAL A 164 7.51 14.87 19.66
C VAL A 164 6.03 15.07 19.35
N THR A 165 5.22 13.99 19.34
CA THR A 165 3.78 14.07 19.11
C THR A 165 2.99 13.34 20.21
N PRO A 166 1.73 13.75 20.48
CA PRO A 166 0.85 13.02 21.39
C PRO A 166 0.64 11.55 21.00
N GLY A 167 0.68 11.23 19.70
CA GLY A 167 0.58 9.86 19.23
C GLY A 167 1.81 9.03 19.63
N LEU A 168 3.01 9.58 19.50
CA LEU A 168 4.26 8.93 19.92
C LEU A 168 4.33 8.73 21.44
N ILE A 169 3.86 9.71 22.23
CA ILE A 169 3.72 9.57 23.71
C ILE A 169 2.89 8.33 24.04
N ASN A 170 1.77 8.13 23.36
CA ASN A 170 0.85 7.03 23.64
C ASN A 170 1.38 5.66 23.17
N ILE A 171 2.22 5.63 22.15
CA ILE A 171 2.73 4.40 21.55
C ILE A 171 3.99 3.91 22.28
N LYS A 172 4.87 4.80 22.74
CA LYS A 172 6.12 4.47 23.43
C LYS A 172 6.00 3.41 24.54
N PRO A 173 5.07 3.51 25.52
CA PRO A 173 5.00 2.52 26.61
C PRO A 173 4.56 1.12 26.15
N GLN A 174 4.10 0.97 24.90
CA GLN A 174 3.71 -0.32 24.33
C GLN A 174 4.88 -1.05 23.65
N PHE A 175 6.03 -0.37 23.49
CA PHE A 175 7.23 -0.96 22.92
C PHE A 175 8.18 -1.50 23.99
N PRO A 176 8.87 -2.62 23.74
CA PRO A 176 10.13 -2.92 24.41
C PRO A 176 11.12 -1.76 24.22
N ARG A 177 11.82 -1.35 25.30
CA ARG A 177 12.73 -0.18 25.29
C ARG A 177 13.78 -0.26 24.16
N TRP A 178 14.33 -1.45 23.91
CA TRP A 178 15.33 -1.65 22.87
C TRP A 178 14.75 -1.48 21.46
N LEU A 179 13.52 -1.98 21.22
CA LEU A 179 12.89 -1.95 19.91
C LEU A 179 12.44 -0.53 19.56
N TRP A 180 11.91 0.23 20.54
CA TRP A 180 11.61 1.65 20.37
C TRP A 180 12.82 2.44 19.87
N ARG A 181 13.98 2.24 20.50
CA ARG A 181 15.25 2.88 20.12
C ARG A 181 15.72 2.43 18.74
N ALA A 182 15.66 1.13 18.46
CA ALA A 182 16.08 0.56 17.18
C ALA A 182 15.24 1.11 16.01
N CYS A 183 13.90 1.12 16.15
CA CYS A 183 13.02 1.68 15.15
C CYS A 183 13.31 3.17 14.91
N ASN A 184 13.35 3.98 15.96
CA ASN A 184 13.58 5.42 15.81
C ASN A 184 14.94 5.74 15.19
N LYS A 185 16.01 5.07 15.62
CA LYS A 185 17.35 5.25 15.03
C LYS A 185 17.38 4.93 13.53
N LYS A 186 16.61 3.94 13.09
CA LYS A 186 16.48 3.61 11.66
C LYS A 186 15.66 4.66 10.90
N LEU A 187 14.60 5.18 11.50
CA LEU A 187 13.84 6.30 10.91
C LEU A 187 14.63 7.61 10.87
N ASP A 188 15.54 7.85 11.82
CA ASP A 188 16.48 8.99 11.79
C ASP A 188 17.40 8.89 10.58
N LYS A 189 18.04 7.72 10.37
CA LYS A 189 18.91 7.47 9.20
C LYS A 189 18.21 7.69 7.85
N ILE A 190 16.92 7.36 7.75
CA ILE A 190 16.13 7.63 6.53
C ILE A 190 15.96 9.13 6.31
N GLY A 191 15.86 9.91 7.39
CA GLY A 191 15.81 11.37 7.33
C GLY A 191 17.16 12.03 7.00
N ASP A 192 18.26 11.40 7.40
CA ASP A 192 19.63 11.91 7.22
C ASP A 192 20.29 11.49 5.89
N SER A 193 19.69 10.54 5.16
CA SER A 193 20.19 10.07 3.87
C SER A 193 20.28 11.23 2.86
N GLU A 194 21.52 11.65 2.55
CA GLU A 194 21.83 12.75 1.62
C GLU A 194 21.19 12.58 0.24
N PHE A 195 20.95 11.33 -0.18
CA PHE A 195 20.30 11.03 -1.46
C PHE A 195 18.84 11.51 -1.55
N ASN A 196 18.22 11.91 -0.44
CA ASN A 196 16.94 12.62 -0.42
C ASN A 196 17.15 14.14 -0.52
N PHE A 197 17.88 14.60 -1.55
CA PHE A 197 18.20 16.02 -1.80
C PHE A 197 16.97 16.94 -1.90
N GLU A 198 15.75 16.40 -2.04
CA GLU A 198 14.50 17.18 -2.07
C GLU A 198 13.52 16.90 -0.91
N TYR A 199 13.77 15.89 -0.06
CA TYR A 199 12.80 15.47 0.95
C TYR A 199 13.31 15.75 2.36
N HIS A 200 12.80 16.84 2.95
CA HIS A 200 12.80 17.06 4.40
C HIS A 200 12.47 15.74 5.10
N GLY A 201 13.34 15.29 6.02
CA GLY A 201 13.24 13.98 6.68
C GLY A 201 11.84 13.60 7.16
N LEU A 202 11.62 12.29 7.38
CA LEU A 202 10.31 11.70 7.68
C LEU A 202 9.44 12.62 8.56
N LYS A 203 8.34 13.11 7.98
CA LYS A 203 7.43 14.00 8.69
C LYS A 203 6.99 13.33 9.99
N LYS A 204 6.79 14.11 11.06
CA LYS A 204 6.36 13.58 12.38
C LYS A 204 5.18 12.59 12.29
N GLN A 205 4.24 12.84 11.37
CA GLN A 205 3.10 11.96 11.11
C GLN A 205 3.48 10.63 10.44
N GLN A 206 4.45 10.63 9.51
CA GLN A 206 4.96 9.42 8.87
C GLN A 206 5.73 8.56 9.87
N ARG A 207 6.56 9.17 10.72
CA ARG A 207 7.23 8.46 11.83
C ARG A 207 6.21 7.79 12.76
N GLU A 208 5.17 8.53 13.16
CA GLU A 208 4.09 7.99 13.98
C GLU A 208 3.35 6.83 13.31
N LYS A 209 3.11 6.92 11.99
CA LYS A 209 2.52 5.84 11.19
C LYS A 209 3.43 4.61 11.15
N ALA A 210 4.72 4.79 10.81
CA ALA A 210 5.71 3.73 10.78
C ALA A 210 5.81 3.01 12.12
N LEU A 211 5.86 3.74 13.25
CA LEU A 211 5.91 3.15 14.58
C LEU A 211 4.61 2.44 14.98
N ARG A 212 3.45 2.86 14.49
CA ARG A 212 2.21 2.06 14.64
C ARG A 212 2.30 0.75 13.87
N THR A 213 2.84 0.78 12.65
CA THR A 213 3.05 -0.44 11.87
C THR A 213 4.00 -1.38 12.60
N ALA A 214 5.15 -0.89 13.09
CA ALA A 214 6.07 -1.67 13.91
C ALA A 214 5.40 -2.27 15.17
N LEU A 215 4.58 -1.48 15.87
CA LEU A 215 3.86 -1.98 17.04
C LEU A 215 2.94 -3.16 16.69
N ALA A 216 2.27 -3.08 15.54
CA ALA A 216 1.35 -4.12 15.09
C ALA A 216 2.07 -5.36 14.53
N THR A 217 3.19 -5.18 13.81
CA THR A 217 3.84 -6.24 13.04
C THR A 217 5.06 -6.84 13.73
N LEU A 218 5.83 -6.06 14.49
CA LEU A 218 7.10 -6.46 15.09
C LEU A 218 6.93 -6.90 16.54
N VAL A 219 6.32 -6.06 17.39
CA VAL A 219 6.23 -6.31 18.84
C VAL A 219 5.66 -7.68 19.20
N PRO A 220 4.60 -8.19 18.55
CA PRO A 220 4.07 -9.54 18.86
C PRO A 220 4.98 -10.68 18.41
N LYS A 221 5.95 -10.41 17.53
CA LYS A 221 6.78 -11.43 16.88
C LYS A 221 8.14 -11.60 17.55
N TYR A 222 8.74 -10.55 18.10
CA TYR A 222 10.07 -10.65 18.71
C TYR A 222 10.04 -11.47 20.01
N PRO A 223 11.04 -12.34 20.23
CA PRO A 223 11.25 -12.92 21.54
C PRO A 223 11.63 -11.83 22.57
N PRO A 224 11.47 -12.10 23.88
CA PRO A 224 11.99 -11.21 24.90
C PRO A 224 13.53 -11.12 24.81
N ARG A 225 14.05 -9.91 24.95
CA ARG A 225 15.49 -9.66 25.02
C ARG A 225 15.93 -9.77 26.49
N PRO A 226 16.95 -10.56 26.84
CA PRO A 226 17.46 -10.64 28.20
C PRO A 226 18.08 -9.31 28.62
N ASP A 227 17.93 -8.96 29.90
CA ASP A 227 18.46 -7.71 30.46
C ASP A 227 19.99 -7.79 30.71
N SER A 228 20.52 -9.00 30.92
CA SER A 228 21.95 -9.26 31.12
C SER A 228 22.49 -10.17 30.02
N LEU A 229 23.70 -9.89 29.55
CA LEU A 229 24.44 -10.80 28.68
C LEU A 229 24.82 -12.08 29.42
N LEU A 230 25.03 -13.16 28.67
CA LEU A 230 25.49 -14.42 29.24
C LEU A 230 26.90 -14.21 29.85
N PRO A 231 27.19 -14.72 31.06
CA PRO A 231 28.53 -14.63 31.65
C PRO A 231 29.59 -15.25 30.72
N SER A 232 30.83 -14.76 30.82
CA SER A 232 31.94 -15.34 30.07
C SER A 232 32.16 -16.81 30.44
N SER A 233 32.42 -17.60 29.40
CA SER A 233 32.75 -19.01 29.45
C SER A 233 33.54 -19.38 28.21
N PRO A 234 34.25 -20.53 28.16
CA PRO A 234 35.03 -20.93 26.98
C PRO A 234 34.23 -20.89 25.67
N SER A 235 33.00 -21.44 25.64
CA SER A 235 32.14 -21.39 24.45
C SER A 235 31.68 -19.97 24.09
N VAL A 236 31.35 -19.16 25.10
CA VAL A 236 30.84 -17.79 24.92
C VAL A 236 31.95 -16.84 24.45
N ASP A 237 33.14 -16.96 25.02
CA ASP A 237 34.30 -16.15 24.65
C ASP A 237 34.76 -16.50 23.23
N LYS A 238 34.70 -17.79 22.83
CA LYS A 238 34.92 -18.22 21.44
C LYS A 238 33.88 -17.64 20.48
N LEU A 239 32.60 -17.62 20.86
CA LEU A 239 31.57 -16.98 20.05
C LEU A 239 31.85 -15.48 19.89
N ARG A 240 32.17 -14.77 20.98
CA ARG A 240 32.48 -13.35 20.96
C ARG A 240 33.71 -13.03 20.12
N ASP A 241 34.73 -13.89 20.14
CA ASP A 241 35.89 -13.78 19.26
C ASP A 241 35.47 -13.85 17.77
N VAL A 242 34.65 -14.84 17.39
CA VAL A 242 34.13 -14.95 16.01
C VAL A 242 33.29 -13.71 15.65
N LEU A 243 32.39 -13.26 16.54
CA LEU A 243 31.57 -12.06 16.29
C LEU A 243 32.42 -10.78 16.18
N SER A 244 33.53 -10.69 16.91
CA SER A 244 34.44 -9.54 16.80
C SER A 244 35.10 -9.43 15.41
N ARG A 245 35.22 -10.56 14.71
CA ARG A 245 35.74 -10.69 13.34
C ARG A 245 34.64 -10.64 12.27
N THR A 246 33.42 -10.21 12.63
CA THR A 246 32.31 -10.09 11.66
C THR A 246 32.75 -9.19 10.49
N PRO A 247 32.64 -9.65 9.23
CA PRO A 247 32.89 -8.85 8.04
C PRO A 247 31.95 -7.64 7.98
N LYS A 248 32.49 -6.43 7.78
CA LYS A 248 31.74 -5.17 7.73
C LYS A 248 31.84 -4.45 6.39
N SER A 249 32.80 -4.84 5.56
CA SER A 249 33.08 -4.24 4.25
C SER A 249 32.99 -5.31 3.15
N SER A 250 32.74 -4.86 1.92
CA SER A 250 32.87 -5.67 0.71
C SER A 250 34.27 -6.26 0.52
N ASP A 251 35.28 -5.59 1.08
CA ASP A 251 36.70 -5.93 0.89
C ASP A 251 37.24 -6.88 1.96
N ASP A 252 36.40 -7.29 2.93
CA ASP A 252 36.81 -8.24 3.96
C ASP A 252 37.00 -9.64 3.34
N GLU A 253 38.08 -10.35 3.70
CA GLU A 253 38.39 -11.70 3.18
C GLU A 253 37.30 -12.74 3.49
N ASP A 254 36.51 -12.49 4.53
CA ASP A 254 35.37 -13.31 4.94
C ASP A 254 34.05 -12.80 4.34
N MET A 255 34.10 -11.96 3.31
CA MET A 255 32.97 -11.53 2.50
C MET A 255 33.08 -12.12 1.09
N GLU A 256 31.98 -12.69 0.59
CA GLU A 256 31.81 -13.17 -0.77
C GLU A 256 30.78 -12.30 -1.48
N SER A 257 31.08 -11.89 -2.72
CA SER A 257 30.15 -11.16 -3.58
C SER A 257 29.43 -12.09 -4.54
N TRP A 258 28.16 -11.82 -4.82
CA TRP A 258 27.38 -12.49 -5.85
C TRP A 258 26.71 -11.43 -6.72
N GLU A 259 26.92 -11.51 -8.03
CA GLU A 259 26.30 -10.61 -9.00
C GLU A 259 24.98 -11.21 -9.49
N ASP A 260 23.88 -10.50 -9.28
CA ASP A 260 22.56 -10.88 -9.75
C ASP A 260 22.46 -10.62 -11.27
N GLY A 261 22.55 -11.67 -12.08
CA GLY A 261 22.61 -11.58 -13.54
C GLY A 261 21.55 -10.68 -14.22
N PRO A 262 20.28 -10.67 -13.78
CA PRO A 262 19.23 -9.81 -14.34
C PRO A 262 19.35 -8.32 -13.99
N THR A 263 19.78 -7.99 -12.76
CA THR A 263 19.83 -6.59 -12.30
C THR A 263 21.23 -5.97 -12.45
N GLY A 264 22.27 -6.80 -12.45
CA GLY A 264 23.66 -6.40 -12.31
C GLY A 264 24.01 -5.93 -10.89
N ASP A 265 23.09 -6.08 -9.93
CA ASP A 265 23.34 -5.71 -8.55
C ASP A 265 24.29 -6.74 -7.92
N THR A 266 25.34 -6.25 -7.27
CA THR A 266 26.27 -7.11 -6.51
C THR A 266 25.83 -7.13 -5.06
N ASP A 267 25.38 -8.29 -4.61
CA ASP A 267 25.11 -8.55 -3.22
C ASP A 267 26.36 -9.08 -2.51
N TYR A 268 26.54 -8.71 -1.24
CA TYR A 268 27.64 -9.16 -0.40
C TYR A 268 27.12 -10.05 0.73
N TYR A 269 27.80 -11.18 0.94
CA TYR A 269 27.44 -12.20 1.91
C TYR A 269 28.66 -12.64 2.70
N TRP A 270 28.47 -13.10 3.93
CA TRP A 270 29.60 -13.70 4.64
C TRP A 270 30.01 -15.02 4.01
N SER A 271 31.32 -15.27 4.02
CA SER A 271 31.93 -16.46 3.44
C SER A 271 31.43 -17.73 4.12
N ASP A 272 31.47 -18.85 3.39
CA ASP A 272 31.13 -20.15 3.97
C ASP A 272 32.03 -20.47 5.17
N ARG A 273 33.30 -20.10 5.06
CA ARG A 273 34.30 -20.28 6.12
C ARG A 273 33.93 -19.53 7.41
N TYR A 274 33.50 -18.27 7.30
CA TYR A 274 33.07 -17.49 8.46
C TYR A 274 31.79 -18.07 9.07
N LEU A 275 30.82 -18.42 8.23
CA LEU A 275 29.55 -19.02 8.67
C LEU A 275 29.78 -20.35 9.41
N GLU A 276 30.68 -21.21 8.94
CA GLU A 276 31.05 -22.46 9.61
C GLU A 276 31.68 -22.22 10.99
N GLN A 277 32.61 -21.26 11.11
CA GLN A 277 33.21 -20.89 12.40
C GLN A 277 32.14 -20.38 13.37
N LEU A 278 31.23 -19.54 12.88
CA LEU A 278 30.12 -19.01 13.65
C LEU A 278 29.18 -20.12 14.11
N PHE A 279 28.69 -20.98 13.22
CA PHE A 279 27.80 -22.08 13.59
C PHE A 279 28.46 -23.05 14.56
N GLN A 280 29.75 -23.34 14.40
CA GLN A 280 30.46 -24.17 15.35
C GLN A 280 30.52 -23.52 16.73
N ALA A 281 30.84 -22.23 16.83
CA ALA A 281 30.86 -21.52 18.11
C ALA A 281 29.46 -21.48 18.78
N LEU A 282 28.39 -21.36 17.99
CA LEU A 282 27.02 -21.42 18.50
C LEU A 282 26.62 -22.82 18.98
N ILE A 283 27.04 -23.87 18.27
CA ILE A 283 26.88 -25.26 18.73
C ILE A 283 27.58 -25.43 20.07
N ASP A 284 28.83 -24.98 20.19
CA ASP A 284 29.59 -25.06 21.44
C ASP A 284 28.83 -24.37 22.60
N VAL A 285 28.18 -23.22 22.36
CA VAL A 285 27.34 -22.55 23.36
C VAL A 285 26.10 -23.37 23.72
N ILE A 286 25.43 -23.99 22.75
CA ILE A 286 24.27 -24.85 23.02
C ILE A 286 24.69 -26.10 23.81
N GLU A 287 25.85 -26.68 23.51
CA GLU A 287 26.35 -27.86 24.23
C GLU A 287 26.75 -27.54 25.67
N GLU A 288 27.33 -26.36 25.92
CA GLU A 288 27.76 -25.95 27.26
C GLU A 288 26.63 -25.37 28.12
N HIS A 289 25.75 -24.53 27.54
CA HIS A 289 24.72 -23.76 28.26
C HIS A 289 23.27 -24.14 27.90
N GLY A 290 23.08 -25.13 27.04
CA GLY A 290 21.77 -25.51 26.54
C GLY A 290 21.12 -24.46 25.64
N ILE A 291 19.83 -24.67 25.36
CA ILE A 291 19.02 -23.76 24.55
C ILE A 291 18.86 -22.39 25.23
N GLU A 292 18.85 -22.34 26.55
CA GLU A 292 18.80 -21.07 27.30
C GLU A 292 20.05 -20.22 27.03
N GLY A 293 21.23 -20.84 26.94
CA GLY A 293 22.45 -20.16 26.52
C GLY A 293 22.31 -19.53 25.14
N TRP A 294 21.81 -20.31 24.17
CA TRP A 294 21.53 -19.82 22.81
C TRP A 294 20.51 -18.67 22.78
N GLU A 295 19.42 -18.77 23.54
CA GLU A 295 18.38 -17.74 23.62
C GLU A 295 18.91 -16.40 24.15
N ASN A 296 19.98 -16.44 24.96
CA ASN A 296 20.69 -15.26 25.43
C ASN A 296 21.64 -14.71 24.37
N VAL A 297 22.53 -15.53 23.82
CA VAL A 297 23.58 -15.06 22.89
C VAL A 297 23.05 -14.68 21.50
N ARG A 298 21.87 -15.15 21.08
CA ARG A 298 21.26 -14.76 19.79
C ARG A 298 21.09 -13.24 19.62
N TRP A 299 21.00 -12.50 20.72
CA TRP A 299 20.92 -11.03 20.70
C TRP A 299 22.27 -10.33 20.54
N GLU A 300 23.39 -10.99 20.89
CA GLU A 300 24.75 -10.49 20.62
C GLU A 300 25.05 -10.57 19.11
N TYR A 301 24.54 -11.62 18.44
CA TYR A 301 24.68 -11.77 17.00
C TYR A 301 23.78 -10.83 16.19
N ALA A 302 22.58 -10.51 16.67
CA ALA A 302 21.62 -9.68 15.93
C ALA A 302 22.16 -8.28 15.59
N SER A 303 23.17 -7.78 16.31
CA SER A 303 23.85 -6.52 15.96
C SER A 303 24.78 -6.60 14.75
N CYS A 304 25.15 -7.81 14.33
CA CYS A 304 26.04 -8.05 13.19
C CYS A 304 25.28 -8.14 11.86
N LEU A 305 23.98 -8.42 11.88
CA LEU A 305 23.15 -8.45 10.68
C LEU A 305 22.65 -7.05 10.33
N ASP A 306 22.21 -6.85 9.08
CA ASP A 306 21.63 -5.57 8.59
C ASP A 306 20.47 -5.01 9.44
N GLY A 307 19.94 -5.86 10.32
CA GLY A 307 19.02 -5.51 11.39
C GLY A 307 17.72 -4.95 10.84
N LEU A 308 17.01 -4.24 11.71
CA LEU A 308 15.73 -3.65 11.39
C LEU A 308 15.86 -2.56 10.30
N CYS A 309 15.00 -2.58 9.28
CA CYS A 309 14.87 -1.52 8.29
C CYS A 309 13.39 -1.21 8.01
N TYR A 310 13.13 0.02 7.59
CA TYR A 310 11.78 0.47 7.22
C TYR A 310 11.77 0.81 5.74
N ASN A 311 10.92 0.13 4.98
CA ASN A 311 10.63 0.44 3.60
C ASN A 311 9.49 1.47 3.57
N ASP A 312 9.81 2.71 3.25
CA ASP A 312 8.84 3.81 3.22
C ASP A 312 7.86 3.72 2.04
N ARG A 313 8.28 3.12 0.92
CA ARG A 313 7.45 2.89 -0.27
C ARG A 313 6.33 1.89 0.02
N GLU A 314 6.67 0.80 0.70
CA GLU A 314 5.73 -0.28 1.03
C GLU A 314 5.06 -0.09 2.40
N ASP A 315 5.49 0.91 3.18
CA ASP A 315 5.03 1.13 4.56
C ASP A 315 5.27 -0.09 5.46
N GLU A 316 6.35 -0.84 5.22
CA GLU A 316 6.65 -2.12 5.86
C GLU A 316 7.96 -2.11 6.64
N TRP A 317 7.98 -2.78 7.79
CA TRP A 317 9.20 -3.09 8.52
C TRP A 317 9.73 -4.46 8.15
N ARG A 318 11.00 -4.51 7.76
CA ARG A 318 11.73 -5.75 7.49
C ARG A 318 12.88 -5.87 8.50
N ASP A 319 13.21 -7.09 8.92
CA ASP A 319 14.37 -7.34 9.77
C ASP A 319 14.97 -8.68 9.40
N SER A 320 16.14 -8.64 8.75
CA SER A 320 16.86 -9.84 8.33
C SER A 320 17.34 -10.68 9.53
N ALA A 321 17.48 -10.07 10.71
CA ALA A 321 17.82 -10.76 11.96
C ALA A 321 16.61 -11.42 12.64
N PHE A 322 15.38 -11.16 12.18
CA PHE A 322 14.18 -11.71 12.81
C PHE A 322 14.14 -13.24 12.79
N ALA A 323 14.47 -13.85 11.64
CA ALA A 323 14.50 -15.30 11.46
C ALA A 323 15.50 -15.95 12.42
N TRP A 324 16.68 -15.33 12.53
CA TRP A 324 17.72 -15.70 13.47
C TRP A 324 17.26 -15.62 14.93
N LEU A 325 16.68 -14.49 15.33
CA LEU A 325 16.21 -14.28 16.71
C LEU A 325 15.11 -15.29 17.08
N CYS A 326 14.28 -15.68 16.14
CA CYS A 326 13.26 -16.71 16.34
C CYS A 326 13.82 -18.15 16.34
N GLY A 327 15.10 -18.36 16.01
CA GLY A 327 15.67 -19.71 15.89
C GLY A 327 15.12 -20.49 14.71
N TRP A 328 14.70 -19.80 13.64
CA TRP A 328 14.09 -20.41 12.48
C TRP A 328 14.79 -20.00 11.19
N LEU A 329 15.77 -20.80 10.78
CA LEU A 329 16.58 -20.55 9.58
C LEU A 329 16.21 -21.44 8.39
N GLN A 330 15.04 -22.10 8.37
CA GLN A 330 14.69 -23.08 7.31
C GLN A 330 13.69 -22.58 6.26
N HIS A 331 13.01 -21.45 6.45
CA HIS A 331 11.85 -21.09 5.61
C HIS A 331 11.66 -19.59 5.35
N VAL A 332 12.75 -18.81 5.31
CA VAL A 332 12.66 -17.46 4.75
C VAL A 332 13.25 -17.51 3.35
N PRO A 333 12.40 -17.63 2.30
CA PRO A 333 12.87 -17.49 0.92
C PRO A 333 13.64 -16.17 0.83
N ASN A 334 14.86 -16.24 0.32
CA ASN A 334 15.75 -15.10 0.07
C ASN A 334 16.53 -14.54 1.27
N ALA A 335 16.38 -15.04 2.50
CA ALA A 335 17.38 -14.73 3.53
C ALA A 335 18.58 -15.67 3.31
N LEU A 336 19.71 -15.18 2.80
CA LEU A 336 20.81 -16.05 2.34
C LEU A 336 21.49 -16.88 3.43
N THR A 337 21.40 -16.43 4.69
CA THR A 337 21.72 -17.28 5.85
C THR A 337 20.91 -18.58 5.84
N THR A 338 19.65 -18.55 5.38
CA THR A 338 18.75 -19.72 5.20
C THR A 338 19.26 -20.66 4.09
N ARG A 339 19.79 -20.12 2.98
CA ARG A 339 20.39 -20.94 1.92
C ARG A 339 21.58 -21.71 2.49
N ARG A 340 22.58 -21.01 3.05
CA ARG A 340 23.84 -21.63 3.50
C ARG A 340 23.71 -22.48 4.77
N CYS A 341 22.79 -22.16 5.67
CA CYS A 341 22.44 -23.01 6.83
C CYS A 341 22.00 -24.42 6.44
N GLY A 342 21.42 -24.61 5.25
CA GLY A 342 20.97 -25.92 4.76
C GLY A 342 22.06 -26.72 4.04
N TYR A 343 23.06 -26.03 3.48
CA TYR A 343 24.09 -26.66 2.65
C TYR A 343 25.25 -27.22 3.47
N SER A 344 25.74 -26.50 4.48
CA SER A 344 26.86 -26.99 5.32
C SER A 344 26.39 -28.01 6.36
N GLU A 345 27.23 -29.00 6.65
CA GLU A 345 26.93 -30.03 7.65
C GLU A 345 26.80 -29.42 9.06
N ILE A 346 27.67 -28.45 9.38
CA ILE A 346 27.67 -27.72 10.65
C ILE A 346 26.38 -26.89 10.79
N GLY A 347 25.98 -26.16 9.75
CA GLY A 347 24.73 -25.39 9.74
C GLY A 347 23.49 -26.27 9.93
N ARG A 348 23.46 -27.45 9.30
CA ARG A 348 22.39 -28.44 9.52
C ARG A 348 22.38 -28.97 10.94
N ARG A 349 23.55 -29.29 11.52
CA ARG A 349 23.67 -29.74 12.92
C ARG A 349 23.13 -28.68 13.87
N TYR A 350 23.59 -27.43 13.71
CA TYR A 350 23.11 -26.29 14.49
C TYR A 350 21.58 -26.16 14.42
N ASN A 351 20.99 -26.17 13.22
CA ASN A 351 19.54 -26.09 13.04
C ASN A 351 18.77 -27.24 13.68
N ASN A 352 19.34 -28.45 13.71
CA ASN A 352 18.72 -29.60 14.36
C ASN A 352 18.75 -29.51 15.89
N MET A 353 19.65 -28.71 16.46
CA MET A 353 19.71 -28.47 17.90
C MET A 353 18.70 -27.42 18.36
N LEU A 354 18.29 -26.50 17.48
CA LEU A 354 17.33 -25.45 17.84
C LEU A 354 15.93 -26.05 18.10
N PRO A 355 15.17 -25.48 19.08
CA PRO A 355 13.81 -25.90 19.30
C PRO A 355 13.02 -25.67 18.02
N ARG A 356 12.37 -26.74 17.52
CA ARG A 356 11.34 -26.60 16.50
C ARG A 356 10.18 -25.85 17.14
N LEU A 357 10.22 -24.52 17.07
CA LEU A 357 9.11 -23.70 17.51
C LEU A 357 7.88 -24.24 16.78
N ALA A 358 6.93 -24.74 17.56
CA ALA A 358 5.62 -25.09 17.08
C ALA A 358 4.92 -23.78 16.72
N ILE A 359 5.33 -23.16 15.61
CA ILE A 359 4.56 -22.14 14.94
C ILE A 359 3.27 -22.87 14.61
N GLY A 360 2.26 -22.56 15.40
CA GLY A 360 0.95 -23.11 15.20
C GLY A 360 0.58 -22.87 13.75
N ARG A 361 0.47 -23.95 12.97
CA ARG A 361 -0.71 -24.08 12.10
C ARG A 361 -1.86 -23.60 12.99
N GLY A 362 -2.61 -22.57 12.56
CA GLY A 362 -3.43 -21.66 13.40
C GLY A 362 -4.53 -22.26 14.29
N ASP A 363 -4.38 -23.49 14.76
CA ASP A 363 -5.23 -24.27 15.63
C ASP A 363 -4.94 -24.01 17.11
N SER A 364 -3.69 -23.73 17.51
CA SER A 364 -3.32 -23.47 18.92
C SER A 364 -3.96 -22.19 19.49
N VAL A 365 -4.08 -21.11 18.69
CA VAL A 365 -4.76 -19.87 19.09
C VAL A 365 -6.28 -20.08 19.20
N LYS A 366 -6.85 -20.97 18.37
CA LYS A 366 -8.27 -21.36 18.48
C LYS A 366 -8.52 -22.20 19.73
N GLU A 367 -7.61 -23.10 20.10
CA GLU A 367 -7.71 -23.95 21.29
C GLU A 367 -7.55 -23.15 22.60
N ALA A 368 -6.64 -22.17 22.62
CA ALA A 368 -6.48 -21.23 23.74
C ALA A 368 -7.70 -20.31 23.91
N ARG A 369 -8.29 -19.81 22.80
CA ARG A 369 -9.59 -19.09 22.83
C ARG A 369 -10.76 -20.00 23.27
N LYS A 370 -10.75 -21.28 22.88
CA LYS A 370 -11.77 -22.28 23.29
C LYS A 370 -11.69 -22.61 24.78
N LYS A 371 -10.49 -22.64 25.36
CA LYS A 371 -10.29 -22.88 26.81
C LYS A 371 -10.73 -21.68 27.66
N VAL A 372 -10.59 -20.45 27.16
CA VAL A 372 -11.09 -19.24 27.83
C VAL A 372 -12.62 -19.09 27.71
N LEU A 373 -13.26 -19.63 26.65
CA LEU A 373 -14.72 -19.58 26.46
C LEU A 373 -15.52 -20.74 27.08
N LYS A 374 -14.90 -21.74 27.72
CA LYS A 374 -15.59 -22.96 28.24
C LYS A 374 -16.18 -22.83 29.66
N LYS A 375 -16.40 -21.62 30.17
CA LYS A 375 -17.12 -21.39 31.45
C LYS A 375 -18.47 -20.70 31.25
N THR A 376 -19.39 -21.34 30.53
CA THR A 376 -20.84 -21.13 30.68
C THR A 376 -21.60 -22.36 30.19
N PRO A 377 -22.55 -22.91 30.97
CA PRO A 377 -23.30 -24.10 30.58
C PRO A 377 -24.52 -23.70 29.75
N TYR A 378 -24.54 -24.04 28.46
CA TYR A 378 -25.78 -24.06 27.68
C TYR A 378 -25.77 -25.22 26.68
N SER A 379 -26.65 -26.19 26.90
CA SER A 379 -26.85 -27.35 26.03
C SER A 379 -27.62 -26.96 24.76
N PRO A 380 -27.19 -27.37 23.55
CA PRO A 380 -27.99 -27.18 22.36
C PRO A 380 -28.99 -28.34 22.16
N PRO A 381 -30.22 -28.08 21.69
CA PRO A 381 -31.16 -29.13 21.32
C PRO A 381 -30.87 -29.69 19.92
N LYS A 382 -31.28 -30.96 19.75
CA LYS A 382 -31.09 -31.82 18.58
C LYS A 382 -31.79 -31.27 17.32
N SER A 383 -31.15 -31.42 16.16
CA SER A 383 -31.70 -31.04 14.86
C SER A 383 -32.80 -32.01 14.37
N PRO A 384 -33.74 -31.54 13.53
CA PRO A 384 -34.51 -32.41 12.67
C PRO A 384 -34.16 -32.25 11.18
N ARG A 385 -34.46 -33.35 10.47
CA ARG A 385 -34.18 -33.71 9.08
C ARG A 385 -34.69 -32.72 8.02
N LYS A 386 -33.98 -32.74 6.89
CA LYS A 386 -34.24 -32.08 5.60
C LYS A 386 -35.65 -32.34 5.06
N ALA A 387 -36.39 -31.27 4.80
CA ALA A 387 -37.51 -31.25 3.86
C ALA A 387 -37.26 -30.15 2.81
N ARG A 388 -37.38 -30.52 1.54
CA ARG A 388 -37.16 -29.71 0.34
C ARG A 388 -38.31 -28.68 0.22
N ARG A 389 -38.05 -27.41 0.58
CA ARG A 389 -39.01 -26.30 0.41
C ARG A 389 -38.72 -25.56 -0.90
N THR A 390 -39.74 -25.42 -1.73
CA THR A 390 -39.84 -24.39 -2.77
C THR A 390 -39.86 -23.01 -2.11
N ALA A 391 -39.06 -22.07 -2.63
CA ALA A 391 -38.86 -20.75 -2.06
C ALA A 391 -40.14 -19.90 -2.25
N ALA A 392 -40.81 -19.59 -1.15
CA ALA A 392 -41.82 -18.53 -1.11
C ALA A 392 -41.10 -17.17 -1.11
N ALA A 393 -41.67 -16.17 -1.80
CA ALA A 393 -41.14 -14.81 -1.83
C ALA A 393 -40.97 -14.26 -0.40
N THR A 394 -39.74 -13.93 -0.03
CA THR A 394 -39.42 -13.32 1.27
C THR A 394 -39.81 -11.85 1.29
N ASP A 395 -40.39 -11.39 2.39
CA ASP A 395 -40.73 -9.98 2.62
C ASP A 395 -39.47 -9.08 2.60
N GLU A 396 -39.46 -8.06 1.72
CA GLU A 396 -38.37 -7.10 1.55
C GLU A 396 -38.04 -6.35 2.85
N SER A 397 -39.00 -6.22 3.78
CA SER A 397 -38.76 -5.60 5.10
C SER A 397 -37.79 -6.37 6.00
N THR A 398 -37.57 -7.65 5.70
CA THR A 398 -36.70 -8.56 6.47
C THR A 398 -35.30 -8.69 5.91
N TRP A 399 -35.02 -8.09 4.75
CA TRP A 399 -33.71 -8.18 4.11
C TRP A 399 -32.65 -7.40 4.90
N ARG A 400 -31.48 -8.01 5.05
CA ARG A 400 -30.32 -7.39 5.69
C ARG A 400 -29.86 -6.14 4.91
N ALA A 401 -29.15 -5.24 5.59
CA ALA A 401 -28.53 -4.11 4.92
C ALA A 401 -27.47 -4.58 3.90
N SER A 402 -27.45 -3.93 2.74
CA SER A 402 -26.44 -4.06 1.68
C SER A 402 -25.02 -4.02 2.26
N ARG A 403 -24.15 -4.93 1.80
CA ARG A 403 -22.74 -5.03 2.23
C ARG A 403 -21.74 -4.68 1.13
N VAL A 404 -22.21 -4.50 -0.11
CA VAL A 404 -21.36 -4.22 -1.27
C VAL A 404 -20.88 -2.76 -1.24
N ARG A 405 -19.62 -2.54 -1.65
CA ARG A 405 -19.01 -1.22 -1.87
C ARG A 405 -18.36 -1.21 -3.25
N ILE A 406 -19.06 -0.74 -4.26
CA ILE A 406 -18.52 -0.57 -5.61
C ILE A 406 -17.94 0.84 -5.73
N HIS A 407 -16.66 0.93 -6.08
CA HIS A 407 -16.02 2.20 -6.38
C HIS A 407 -16.49 2.74 -7.73
N LYS A 408 -16.57 4.08 -7.85
CA LYS A 408 -17.29 4.86 -8.87
C LYS A 408 -16.85 4.66 -10.35
N LYS A 409 -15.98 3.70 -10.68
CA LYS A 409 -15.37 3.57 -12.01
C LYS A 409 -15.94 2.48 -12.92
N ASP A 410 -16.78 1.56 -12.43
CA ASP A 410 -17.15 0.39 -13.23
C ASP A 410 -18.65 0.34 -13.52
N CYS A 411 -19.07 0.84 -14.69
CA CYS A 411 -20.38 0.55 -15.29
C CYS A 411 -20.39 0.93 -16.78
N CYS A 412 -19.79 0.09 -17.63
CA CYS A 412 -20.11 0.04 -19.06
C CYS A 412 -20.64 -1.36 -19.37
N PHE A 413 -21.96 -1.49 -19.51
CA PHE A 413 -22.63 -2.73 -19.96
C PHE A 413 -23.32 -2.45 -21.30
N GLU A 414 -22.98 -3.19 -22.34
CA GLU A 414 -23.78 -3.27 -23.57
C GLU A 414 -24.90 -4.30 -23.39
N ALA A 415 -26.09 -3.92 -23.84
CA ALA A 415 -27.37 -4.46 -23.39
C ALA A 415 -28.25 -4.91 -24.55
N VAL A 416 -29.02 -5.97 -24.28
CA VAL A 416 -30.40 -6.12 -24.80
C VAL A 416 -31.32 -6.66 -23.70
N GLN A 417 -30.83 -7.53 -22.80
CA GLN A 417 -31.64 -8.09 -21.70
C GLN A 417 -31.61 -7.25 -20.40
N ALA A 418 -30.58 -6.44 -20.18
CA ALA A 418 -30.38 -5.69 -18.93
C ALA A 418 -31.28 -4.44 -18.80
N GLU A 419 -31.73 -3.87 -19.92
CA GLU A 419 -32.52 -2.63 -19.91
C GLU A 419 -33.90 -2.81 -19.26
N GLN A 420 -34.56 -3.95 -19.46
CA GLN A 420 -35.89 -4.21 -18.88
C GLN A 420 -35.85 -4.31 -17.34
N ASP A 421 -34.79 -4.92 -16.80
CA ASP A 421 -34.65 -5.07 -15.35
C ASP A 421 -34.23 -3.77 -14.65
N LEU A 422 -33.49 -2.91 -15.36
CA LEU A 422 -32.99 -1.63 -14.86
C LEU A 422 -33.96 -0.45 -15.09
N ALA A 423 -34.98 -0.62 -15.94
CA ALA A 423 -35.96 0.43 -16.27
C ALA A 423 -36.71 1.01 -15.06
N SER A 424 -36.78 0.26 -13.95
CA SER A 424 -37.44 0.68 -12.71
C SER A 424 -36.54 1.43 -11.72
N ILE A 425 -35.24 1.53 -11.99
CA ILE A 425 -34.26 2.15 -11.10
C ILE A 425 -33.99 3.60 -11.54
N PRO A 426 -34.16 4.61 -10.66
CA PRO A 426 -33.79 5.97 -10.99
C PRO A 426 -32.28 6.10 -11.21
N PHE A 427 -31.89 6.81 -12.26
CA PHE A 427 -30.50 7.07 -12.63
C PHE A 427 -30.26 8.55 -12.89
N GLU A 428 -29.01 8.98 -12.76
CA GLU A 428 -28.53 10.29 -13.17
C GLU A 428 -27.89 10.17 -14.56
N LYS A 429 -28.27 11.06 -15.49
CA LYS A 429 -27.61 11.14 -16.80
C LYS A 429 -26.31 11.92 -16.65
N ALA A 430 -25.21 11.28 -16.99
CA ALA A 430 -23.90 11.90 -17.14
C ALA A 430 -23.45 11.81 -18.60
N GLU A 431 -22.45 12.59 -18.96
CA GLU A 431 -21.80 12.54 -20.27
C GLU A 431 -20.35 12.11 -20.06
N THR A 432 -19.89 11.14 -20.84
CA THR A 432 -18.47 10.78 -20.91
C THR A 432 -17.93 11.14 -22.27
N ILE A 433 -16.73 11.69 -22.32
CA ILE A 433 -16.02 11.94 -23.57
C ILE A 433 -15.16 10.72 -23.85
N THR A 434 -15.38 10.09 -24.99
CA THR A 434 -14.55 9.00 -25.50
C THR A 434 -13.95 9.43 -26.83
N VAL A 435 -12.65 9.22 -27.01
CA VAL A 435 -11.99 9.51 -28.29
C VAL A 435 -12.22 8.31 -29.20
N ILE A 436 -12.85 8.53 -30.35
CA ILE A 436 -13.01 7.52 -31.39
C ILE A 436 -12.42 8.10 -32.67
N ASN A 437 -11.39 7.44 -33.20
CA ASN A 437 -10.66 7.88 -34.40
C ASN A 437 -10.14 9.34 -34.29
N GLY A 438 -9.62 9.73 -33.14
CA GLY A 438 -9.09 11.08 -32.90
C GLY A 438 -10.14 12.18 -32.75
N GLN A 439 -11.43 11.85 -32.71
CA GLN A 439 -12.52 12.79 -32.43
C GLN A 439 -13.13 12.52 -31.05
N ASN A 440 -13.36 13.60 -30.29
CA ASN A 440 -14.09 13.55 -29.03
C ASN A 440 -15.56 13.26 -29.29
N VAL A 441 -16.02 12.05 -28.99
CA VAL A 441 -17.41 11.64 -29.05
C VAL A 441 -17.99 11.64 -27.63
N ILE A 442 -19.00 12.49 -27.41
CA ILE A 442 -19.77 12.51 -26.16
C ILE A 442 -20.74 11.33 -26.17
N LYS A 443 -20.57 10.41 -25.23
CA LYS A 443 -21.50 9.29 -25.00
C LYS A 443 -22.32 9.55 -23.73
N PRO A 444 -23.64 9.36 -23.78
CA PRO A 444 -24.46 9.38 -22.57
C PRO A 444 -24.08 8.19 -21.67
N MET A 445 -23.92 8.45 -20.39
CA MET A 445 -23.65 7.48 -19.34
C MET A 445 -24.78 7.57 -18.31
N PHE A 446 -25.27 6.42 -17.84
CA PHE A 446 -26.34 6.37 -16.84
C PHE A 446 -25.76 5.88 -15.51
N LEU A 447 -25.78 6.75 -14.50
CA LEU A 447 -25.27 6.45 -13.16
C LEU A 447 -26.43 5.97 -12.28
N TYR A 448 -26.42 4.69 -11.93
CA TYR A 448 -27.42 4.08 -11.05
C TYR A 448 -26.98 4.12 -9.59
N ASN A 449 -27.94 4.23 -8.66
CA ASN A 449 -27.66 4.04 -7.24
C ASN A 449 -27.34 2.56 -6.97
N GLU A 450 -26.13 2.28 -6.50
CA GLU A 450 -25.63 0.93 -6.23
C GLU A 450 -26.58 0.08 -5.37
N ARG A 451 -27.15 0.66 -4.31
CA ARG A 451 -28.09 -0.04 -3.41
C ARG A 451 -29.40 -0.38 -4.10
N ALA A 452 -29.82 0.43 -5.07
CA ALA A 452 -31.04 0.17 -5.81
C ALA A 452 -30.84 -0.98 -6.83
N VAL A 453 -29.66 -1.04 -7.47
CA VAL A 453 -29.28 -2.14 -8.37
C VAL A 453 -29.18 -3.46 -7.61
N GLU A 454 -28.51 -3.47 -6.45
CA GLU A 454 -28.40 -4.68 -5.62
C GLU A 454 -29.77 -5.17 -5.13
N ARG A 455 -30.65 -4.26 -4.68
CA ARG A 455 -32.02 -4.65 -4.28
C ARG A 455 -32.84 -5.19 -5.44
N GLN A 456 -32.68 -4.65 -6.63
CA GLN A 456 -33.35 -5.17 -7.82
C GLN A 456 -32.85 -6.58 -8.16
N ALA A 457 -31.56 -6.84 -8.02
CA ALA A 457 -31.01 -8.19 -8.15
C ALA A 457 -31.58 -9.14 -7.07
N TRP A 458 -31.71 -8.69 -5.82
CA TRP A 458 -32.37 -9.50 -4.78
C TRP A 458 -33.82 -9.80 -5.11
N ARG A 459 -34.60 -8.84 -5.63
CA ARG A 459 -35.98 -9.08 -6.09
C ARG A 459 -36.04 -10.14 -7.18
N LYS A 460 -35.15 -10.04 -8.17
CA LYS A 460 -35.08 -11.01 -9.28
C LYS A 460 -34.75 -12.42 -8.82
N HIS A 461 -33.92 -12.55 -7.79
CA HIS A 461 -33.43 -13.86 -7.33
C HIS A 461 -34.15 -14.39 -6.08
N GLY A 462 -35.13 -13.66 -5.53
CA GLY A 462 -35.94 -14.13 -4.39
C GLY A 462 -35.33 -13.87 -3.01
N GLY A 463 -34.52 -12.82 -2.88
CA GLY A 463 -33.87 -12.38 -1.65
C GLY A 463 -32.33 -12.41 -1.71
N PRO A 464 -31.65 -11.85 -0.70
CA PRO A 464 -30.19 -11.77 -0.66
C PRO A 464 -29.52 -13.14 -0.64
N GLU A 465 -30.05 -14.11 0.11
CA GLU A 465 -29.47 -15.45 0.21
C GLU A 465 -29.57 -16.22 -1.12
N ALA A 466 -30.68 -16.03 -1.84
CA ALA A 466 -30.89 -16.66 -3.13
C ALA A 466 -30.05 -16.01 -4.23
N PHE A 467 -29.77 -14.71 -4.11
CA PHE A 467 -28.79 -14.02 -4.96
C PHE A 467 -27.35 -14.49 -4.70
N GLU A 468 -26.93 -14.66 -3.44
CA GLU A 468 -25.62 -15.25 -3.10
C GLU A 468 -25.47 -16.66 -3.68
N ALA A 469 -26.49 -17.52 -3.51
CA ALA A 469 -26.50 -18.86 -4.10
C ALA A 469 -26.47 -18.85 -5.64
N TYR A 470 -26.96 -17.79 -6.28
CA TYR A 470 -26.84 -17.59 -7.72
C TYR A 470 -25.42 -17.19 -8.13
N LEU A 471 -24.74 -16.33 -7.36
CA LEU A 471 -23.34 -15.96 -7.59
C LEU A 471 -22.41 -17.16 -7.44
N ASP A 472 -22.63 -18.01 -6.42
CA ASP A 472 -21.86 -19.26 -6.26
C ASP A 472 -22.01 -20.18 -7.48
N LYS A 473 -23.24 -20.33 -8.01
CA LYS A 473 -23.47 -21.12 -9.24
C LYS A 473 -22.81 -20.52 -10.48
N LEU A 474 -22.67 -19.19 -10.55
CA LEU A 474 -21.93 -18.54 -11.63
C LEU A 474 -20.43 -18.80 -11.49
N LYS A 475 -19.91 -18.77 -10.26
CA LYS A 475 -18.52 -19.10 -9.95
C LYS A 475 -18.19 -20.55 -10.30
N ASP A 476 -19.05 -21.49 -9.92
CA ASP A 476 -18.89 -22.90 -10.28
C ASP A 476 -18.90 -23.10 -11.80
N ARG A 477 -19.83 -22.44 -12.52
CA ARG A 477 -19.87 -22.48 -13.99
C ARG A 477 -18.66 -21.83 -14.66
N PHE A 478 -18.11 -20.79 -14.05
CA PHE A 478 -16.90 -20.15 -14.53
C PHE A 478 -15.72 -21.11 -14.47
N HIS A 479 -15.51 -21.78 -13.32
CA HIS A 479 -14.42 -22.74 -13.13
C HIS A 479 -14.64 -24.09 -13.83
N ALA A 480 -15.88 -24.47 -14.14
CA ALA A 480 -16.18 -25.69 -14.88
C ALA A 480 -15.73 -25.64 -16.35
N LYS A 481 -15.41 -24.46 -16.89
CA LYS A 481 -14.85 -24.34 -18.24
C LYS A 481 -13.35 -24.69 -18.19
N PRO A 482 -12.85 -25.64 -19.02
CA PRO A 482 -11.44 -26.07 -19.00
C PRO A 482 -10.43 -24.91 -19.12
N LYS A 483 -10.77 -23.90 -19.93
CA LYS A 483 -9.98 -22.67 -20.11
C LYS A 483 -9.85 -21.77 -18.88
N ASN A 484 -10.64 -22.03 -17.84
CA ASN A 484 -10.68 -21.26 -16.59
C ASN A 484 -10.24 -22.10 -15.38
N ALA A 485 -9.73 -23.32 -15.61
CA ALA A 485 -9.18 -24.17 -14.55
C ALA A 485 -7.87 -23.55 -14.03
N GLY A 486 -7.98 -22.68 -13.02
CA GLY A 486 -6.88 -21.91 -12.44
C GLY A 486 -7.07 -20.39 -12.49
N GLY A 487 -8.02 -19.88 -13.27
CA GLY A 487 -8.32 -18.44 -13.34
C GLY A 487 -9.11 -17.96 -12.12
N ILE A 488 -8.79 -16.78 -11.58
CA ILE A 488 -9.53 -16.14 -10.48
C ILE A 488 -10.90 -15.71 -11.01
N PHE A 489 -11.98 -16.10 -10.32
CA PHE A 489 -13.31 -15.55 -10.61
C PHE A 489 -13.29 -14.05 -10.31
N PRO A 490 -13.59 -13.16 -11.26
CA PRO A 490 -13.49 -11.71 -11.05
C PRO A 490 -14.43 -11.31 -9.90
N ALA A 491 -13.84 -11.05 -8.75
CA ALA A 491 -14.54 -10.48 -7.61
C ALA A 491 -14.69 -8.97 -7.85
N PRO A 492 -15.79 -8.34 -7.39
CA PRO A 492 -15.98 -6.89 -7.53
C PRO A 492 -14.86 -6.02 -6.92
N ASP A 493 -13.98 -6.60 -6.10
CA ASP A 493 -12.98 -5.87 -5.31
C ASP A 493 -11.53 -6.01 -5.84
N ALA A 494 -11.31 -6.62 -7.00
CA ALA A 494 -9.96 -6.80 -7.55
C ALA A 494 -9.63 -5.74 -8.61
N CYS A 495 -9.23 -4.53 -8.18
CA CYS A 495 -8.42 -3.62 -8.98
C CYS A 495 -7.49 -2.77 -8.11
N SER A 496 -6.24 -2.70 -8.56
CA SER A 496 -5.11 -1.95 -8.01
C SER A 496 -5.43 -0.47 -7.79
N THR A 497 -5.05 0.06 -6.63
CA THR A 497 -5.17 1.47 -6.29
C THR A 497 -3.93 2.25 -6.72
N ASP A 498 -3.89 2.70 -7.96
CA ASP A 498 -3.09 3.87 -8.34
C ASP A 498 -4.00 5.10 -8.42
N SER A 499 -3.83 6.00 -7.46
CA SER A 499 -4.48 7.30 -7.42
C SER A 499 -3.42 8.40 -7.35
N VAL A 500 -3.22 9.07 -8.49
CA VAL A 500 -2.41 10.29 -8.61
C VAL A 500 -3.22 11.48 -8.10
N PHE A 501 -2.65 12.21 -7.13
CA PHE A 501 -3.14 13.53 -6.72
C PHE A 501 -2.68 14.58 -7.72
N LEU A 502 -3.63 15.32 -8.31
CA LEU A 502 -3.35 16.57 -9.02
C LEU A 502 -3.01 17.67 -8.01
N TYR A 503 -1.73 18.03 -7.90
CA TYR A 503 -1.30 19.32 -7.37
C TYR A 503 -0.79 20.19 -8.51
N SER A 504 -1.56 21.22 -8.85
CA SER A 504 -1.10 22.35 -9.63
C SER A 504 -0.17 23.20 -8.77
N SER A 505 1.12 23.20 -9.10
CA SER A 505 2.10 24.12 -8.53
C SER A 505 2.00 25.50 -9.22
N PRO A 506 2.16 26.63 -8.51
CA PRO A 506 2.10 27.95 -9.11
C PRO A 506 3.38 28.25 -9.89
N ARG A 507 3.22 28.71 -11.14
CA ARG A 507 4.28 29.31 -11.95
C ARG A 507 4.96 30.43 -11.18
N THR A 508 6.26 30.29 -10.94
CA THR A 508 7.15 31.42 -10.69
C THR A 508 7.78 31.82 -12.02
N ASP A 509 7.23 32.86 -12.64
CA ASP A 509 7.93 33.60 -13.69
C ASP A 509 9.13 34.30 -13.03
N LYS A 510 10.32 33.77 -13.26
CA LYS A 510 11.57 34.53 -13.14
C LYS A 510 12.34 34.34 -14.44
N LEU A 511 12.62 35.45 -15.10
CA LEU A 511 13.55 35.56 -16.22
C LEU A 511 14.83 34.79 -15.89
N LEU A 512 15.17 33.83 -16.74
CA LEU A 512 16.51 33.26 -16.83
C LEU A 512 17.21 33.87 -18.05
N ASP A 513 18.52 34.05 -17.86
CA ASP A 513 19.48 34.65 -18.79
C ASP A 513 19.49 33.96 -20.17
N PRO A 514 19.66 34.69 -21.29
CA PRO A 514 19.68 34.09 -22.63
C PRO A 514 20.92 33.23 -22.96
N ASP A 515 21.92 33.15 -22.08
CA ASP A 515 23.25 32.61 -22.42
C ASP A 515 23.55 31.21 -21.83
N ASP A 516 22.56 30.50 -21.26
CA ASP A 516 22.73 29.13 -20.76
C ASP A 516 22.37 28.09 -21.84
N GLU A 517 23.36 27.76 -22.69
CA GLU A 517 23.24 26.94 -23.90
C GLU A 517 23.00 25.42 -23.66
N TRP A 518 22.60 24.99 -22.45
CA TRP A 518 22.46 23.57 -22.10
C TRP A 518 21.03 23.04 -21.86
N VAL A 519 19.98 23.83 -22.10
CA VAL A 519 18.59 23.39 -21.83
C VAL A 519 17.70 23.36 -23.08
N VAL A 520 18.12 22.57 -24.08
CA VAL A 520 17.19 22.07 -25.11
C VAL A 520 17.36 20.56 -25.22
N THR A 521 16.47 19.80 -24.57
CA THR A 521 16.43 18.34 -24.69
C THR A 521 16.20 17.93 -26.15
N PRO A 522 17.08 17.12 -26.75
CA PRO A 522 16.96 16.71 -28.15
C PRO A 522 15.84 15.68 -28.32
N GLY A 523 14.99 15.87 -29.33
CA GLY A 523 13.91 14.94 -29.68
C GLY A 523 14.39 13.55 -30.14
N PRO A 524 13.49 12.55 -30.25
CA PRO A 524 13.84 11.14 -30.49
C PRO A 524 14.64 10.94 -31.78
N LEU A 525 14.33 11.71 -32.82
CA LEU A 525 14.99 11.63 -34.13
C LEU A 525 16.49 11.98 -34.09
N ARG A 526 16.97 12.73 -33.09
CA ARG A 526 18.41 13.01 -32.92
C ARG A 526 19.16 11.88 -32.23
N MET A 527 18.45 10.92 -31.62
CA MET A 527 19.08 9.73 -31.01
C MET A 527 19.30 8.59 -32.00
N LYS A 528 18.56 8.57 -33.12
CA LYS A 528 18.68 7.54 -34.17
C LYS A 528 20.13 7.22 -34.58
N PRO A 529 21.01 8.21 -34.86
CA PRO A 529 22.39 7.92 -35.29
C PRO A 529 23.26 7.25 -34.23
N ARG A 530 22.81 7.20 -32.96
CA ARG A 530 23.55 6.61 -31.84
C ARG A 530 23.12 5.17 -31.56
N PHE A 531 22.08 4.69 -32.22
CA PHE A 531 21.62 3.31 -32.14
C PHE A 531 22.11 2.51 -33.35
N PRO A 532 22.47 1.23 -33.16
CA PRO A 532 22.45 0.28 -34.27
C PRO A 532 21.06 0.29 -34.92
N GLU A 533 21.00 0.34 -36.27
CA GLU A 533 19.74 0.53 -37.01
C GLU A 533 18.69 -0.54 -36.64
N TRP A 534 19.12 -1.80 -36.46
CA TRP A 534 18.24 -2.89 -36.05
C TRP A 534 17.64 -2.66 -34.65
N LEU A 535 18.46 -2.23 -33.68
CA LEU A 535 18.03 -1.99 -32.30
C LEU A 535 17.06 -0.79 -32.24
N TRP A 536 17.32 0.24 -33.03
CA TRP A 536 16.42 1.38 -33.18
C TRP A 536 15.02 0.93 -33.63
N HIS A 537 14.93 0.08 -34.65
CA HIS A 537 13.64 -0.38 -35.18
C HIS A 537 12.88 -1.23 -34.16
N VAL A 538 13.52 -2.23 -33.55
CA VAL A 538 12.80 -3.12 -32.62
C VAL A 538 12.40 -2.39 -31.33
N TYR A 539 13.25 -1.49 -30.82
CA TYR A 539 12.91 -0.70 -29.63
C TYR A 539 11.80 0.31 -29.90
N ASN A 540 11.77 0.93 -31.08
CA ASN A 540 10.65 1.79 -31.47
C ASN A 540 9.35 1.03 -31.64
N GLU A 541 9.39 -0.13 -32.28
CA GLU A 541 8.21 -0.98 -32.45
C GLU A 541 7.66 -1.44 -31.08
N ALA A 542 8.54 -1.77 -30.13
CA ALA A 542 8.17 -2.07 -28.76
C ALA A 542 7.50 -0.89 -28.05
N LEU A 543 8.04 0.33 -28.20
CA LEU A 543 7.47 1.55 -27.61
C LEU A 543 6.15 1.95 -28.28
N ASP A 544 5.99 1.67 -29.58
CA ASP A 544 4.73 1.91 -30.31
C ASP A 544 3.63 0.97 -29.80
N LYS A 545 3.96 -0.31 -29.51
CA LYS A 545 3.01 -1.26 -28.90
C LYS A 545 2.59 -0.88 -27.48
N VAL A 546 3.43 -0.15 -26.74
CA VAL A 546 3.12 0.35 -25.39
C VAL A 546 2.29 1.65 -25.44
N GLY A 547 2.33 2.38 -26.56
CA GLY A 547 1.73 3.71 -26.71
C GLY A 547 0.25 3.74 -27.12
N ASP A 548 -0.40 2.60 -27.35
CA ASP A 548 -1.77 2.52 -27.89
C ASP A 548 -2.87 2.74 -26.84
N GLU A 549 -2.52 2.92 -25.56
CA GLU A 549 -3.47 3.26 -24.50
C GLU A 549 -3.52 4.78 -24.22
N ASP A 550 -4.45 5.49 -24.87
CA ASP A 550 -5.15 6.76 -24.51
C ASP A 550 -4.46 7.85 -23.65
N PHE A 551 -3.13 7.93 -23.58
CA PHE A 551 -2.39 8.89 -22.73
C PHE A 551 -1.78 10.06 -23.50
N VAL A 552 -1.69 11.20 -22.81
CA VAL A 552 -1.25 12.53 -23.32
C VAL A 552 0.06 12.44 -24.13
N PHE A 553 -0.01 12.82 -25.41
CA PHE A 553 1.05 12.77 -26.42
C PHE A 553 2.42 13.31 -25.94
N ASP A 554 2.44 14.39 -25.16
CA ASP A 554 3.67 15.00 -24.63
C ASP A 554 4.34 14.19 -23.51
N LEU A 555 3.56 13.51 -22.67
CA LEU A 555 4.09 12.65 -21.61
C LEU A 555 4.70 11.37 -22.20
N ASN A 556 4.06 10.84 -23.25
CA ASN A 556 4.58 9.69 -24.00
C ASN A 556 5.89 10.02 -24.71
N ARG A 557 6.05 11.24 -25.23
CA ARG A 557 7.30 11.67 -25.86
C ARG A 557 8.49 11.69 -24.87
N ARG A 558 8.33 12.29 -23.68
CA ARG A 558 9.42 12.32 -22.68
C ARG A 558 9.77 10.94 -22.17
N ARG A 559 8.77 10.10 -21.88
CA ARG A 559 8.99 8.70 -21.46
C ARG A 559 9.68 7.88 -22.55
N ARG A 560 9.31 8.07 -23.83
CA ARG A 560 9.98 7.45 -24.98
C ARG A 560 11.44 7.90 -25.08
N GLU A 561 11.70 9.19 -24.89
CA GLU A 561 13.06 9.75 -24.90
C GLU A 561 13.92 9.21 -23.74
N GLU A 562 13.37 9.15 -22.53
CA GLU A 562 14.03 8.59 -21.33
C GLU A 562 14.29 7.08 -21.48
N ALA A 563 13.30 6.33 -21.97
CA ALA A 563 13.44 4.90 -22.24
C ALA A 563 14.52 4.63 -23.30
N MET A 564 14.58 5.44 -24.37
CA MET A 564 15.65 5.35 -25.37
C MET A 564 17.01 5.73 -24.79
N ARG A 565 17.08 6.77 -23.95
CA ARG A 565 18.34 7.15 -23.30
C ARG A 565 18.84 6.05 -22.37
N GLY A 566 17.94 5.43 -21.61
CA GLY A 566 18.24 4.27 -20.79
C GLY A 566 18.82 3.14 -21.64
N ALA A 567 18.11 2.72 -22.69
CA ALA A 567 18.58 1.67 -23.60
C ALA A 567 19.92 1.98 -24.26
N LEU A 568 20.18 3.24 -24.63
CA LEU A 568 21.46 3.65 -25.21
C LEU A 568 22.62 3.47 -24.22
N ILE A 569 22.38 3.68 -22.92
CA ILE A 569 23.39 3.56 -21.87
C ILE A 569 23.56 2.10 -21.44
N THR A 570 22.46 1.37 -21.28
CA THR A 570 22.48 0.05 -20.64
C THR A 570 22.50 -1.12 -21.61
N LEU A 571 21.82 -1.00 -22.76
CA LEU A 571 21.67 -2.09 -23.72
C LEU A 571 22.74 -2.01 -24.81
N VAL A 572 22.91 -0.86 -25.48
CA VAL A 572 23.81 -0.74 -26.65
C VAL A 572 25.23 -1.27 -26.40
N PRO A 573 25.90 -1.00 -25.26
CA PRO A 573 27.23 -1.54 -25.00
C PRO A 573 27.28 -3.06 -24.78
N LYS A 574 26.15 -3.68 -24.39
CA LYS A 574 26.04 -5.11 -24.09
C LYS A 574 25.76 -5.97 -25.32
N TYR A 575 25.26 -5.38 -26.42
CA TYR A 575 24.97 -6.13 -27.64
C TYR A 575 26.14 -6.07 -28.62
N PRO A 576 26.60 -7.23 -29.12
CA PRO A 576 27.54 -7.26 -30.22
C PRO A 576 26.90 -6.71 -31.50
N SER A 577 27.71 -6.30 -32.46
CA SER A 577 27.22 -5.88 -33.76
C SER A 577 26.50 -7.03 -34.47
N ARG A 578 25.38 -6.71 -35.13
CA ARG A 578 24.69 -7.64 -36.01
C ARG A 578 25.49 -7.77 -37.32
N PRO A 579 25.84 -8.99 -37.78
CA PRO A 579 26.54 -9.15 -39.04
C PRO A 579 25.66 -8.72 -40.21
N ASP A 580 26.28 -8.14 -41.24
CA ASP A 580 25.59 -7.61 -42.42
C ASP A 580 24.98 -8.70 -43.31
N SER A 581 25.47 -9.93 -43.20
CA SER A 581 25.01 -11.09 -43.96
C SER A 581 24.70 -12.26 -43.04
N LEU A 582 23.64 -13.01 -43.37
CA LEU A 582 23.33 -14.28 -42.74
C LEU A 582 24.41 -15.33 -43.09
N LEU A 583 24.52 -16.37 -42.26
CA LEU A 583 25.43 -17.48 -42.56
C LEU A 583 25.07 -18.10 -43.92
N PRO A 584 26.07 -18.45 -44.76
CA PRO A 584 25.83 -19.21 -45.96
C PRO A 584 25.17 -20.55 -45.60
N SER A 585 24.35 -21.06 -46.52
CA SER A 585 23.70 -22.37 -46.34
C SER A 585 24.77 -23.46 -46.23
N SER A 586 24.60 -24.32 -45.24
CA SER A 586 25.41 -25.48 -44.91
C SER A 586 24.53 -26.50 -44.18
N PRO A 587 24.92 -27.78 -44.06
CA PRO A 587 24.09 -28.78 -43.40
C PRO A 587 23.68 -28.40 -41.97
N SER A 588 24.58 -27.86 -41.14
CA SER A 588 24.26 -27.42 -39.77
C SER A 588 23.33 -26.19 -39.76
N VAL A 589 23.60 -25.20 -40.61
CA VAL A 589 22.80 -23.96 -40.70
C VAL A 589 21.40 -24.26 -41.24
N ASP A 590 21.26 -25.17 -42.20
CA ASP A 590 19.96 -25.58 -42.74
C ASP A 590 19.15 -26.34 -41.68
N ARG A 591 19.81 -27.19 -40.86
CA ARG A 591 19.18 -27.85 -39.71
C ARG A 591 18.70 -26.84 -38.66
N LEU A 592 19.52 -25.85 -38.32
CA LEU A 592 19.12 -24.76 -37.42
C LEU A 592 17.91 -24.01 -37.96
N ARG A 593 17.92 -23.64 -39.26
CA ARG A 593 16.81 -22.94 -39.91
C ARG A 593 15.55 -23.79 -39.95
N GLU A 594 15.66 -25.11 -40.10
CA GLU A 594 14.53 -26.03 -40.02
C GLU A 594 13.92 -26.04 -38.60
N VAL A 595 14.75 -26.11 -37.55
CA VAL A 595 14.29 -26.04 -36.16
C VAL A 595 13.62 -24.69 -35.88
N LEU A 596 14.25 -23.60 -36.30
CA LEU A 596 13.70 -22.25 -36.19
C LEU A 596 12.39 -22.12 -36.97
N TYR A 597 12.28 -22.68 -38.17
CA TYR A 597 11.03 -22.66 -38.95
C TYR A 597 9.87 -23.31 -38.21
N ARG A 598 10.15 -24.37 -37.43
CA ARG A 598 9.20 -25.07 -36.56
C ARG A 598 8.93 -24.37 -35.23
N ALA A 599 9.48 -23.16 -35.01
CA ALA A 599 9.29 -22.42 -33.76
C ALA A 599 7.79 -22.34 -33.37
N PRO A 600 7.45 -22.76 -32.14
CA PRO A 600 6.10 -22.70 -31.61
C PRO A 600 5.54 -21.29 -31.72
N LYS A 601 4.33 -21.15 -32.28
CA LYS A 601 3.54 -19.90 -32.22
C LYS A 601 2.38 -20.12 -31.28
N ASP A 602 1.91 -19.04 -30.65
CA ASP A 602 0.69 -18.90 -29.83
C ASP A 602 -0.09 -20.19 -29.50
N ASN A 603 -0.12 -20.56 -28.21
CA ASN A 603 -0.85 -21.70 -27.65
C ASN A 603 -0.49 -23.09 -28.19
N SER A 604 0.68 -23.22 -28.82
CA SER A 604 1.31 -24.50 -29.13
C SER A 604 1.63 -25.30 -27.86
N LYS A 605 1.58 -26.65 -27.94
CA LYS A 605 2.03 -27.56 -26.86
C LYS A 605 3.50 -27.39 -26.50
N ASP A 606 4.26 -26.80 -27.42
CA ASP A 606 5.68 -26.51 -27.26
C ASP A 606 5.92 -25.07 -26.79
N MET A 607 4.90 -24.39 -26.27
CA MET A 607 5.04 -23.11 -25.59
C MET A 607 4.53 -23.23 -24.15
N ARG A 608 5.33 -22.75 -23.19
CA ARG A 608 4.95 -22.66 -21.79
C ARG A 608 4.79 -21.20 -21.41
N SER A 609 3.99 -20.97 -20.38
CA SER A 609 3.88 -19.66 -19.75
C SER A 609 4.12 -19.75 -18.26
N TRP A 610 4.73 -18.72 -17.71
CA TRP A 610 4.94 -18.55 -16.28
C TRP A 610 4.50 -17.15 -15.87
N MET A 611 3.84 -17.04 -14.72
CA MET A 611 3.40 -15.76 -14.18
C MET A 611 4.48 -15.25 -13.23
N ASP A 612 5.07 -14.10 -13.55
CA ASP A 612 6.02 -13.45 -12.66
C ASP A 612 5.29 -12.98 -11.40
N GLY A 613 5.70 -13.53 -10.25
CA GLY A 613 5.09 -13.23 -8.96
C GLY A 613 5.32 -11.80 -8.48
N SER A 614 6.27 -11.07 -9.06
CA SER A 614 6.58 -9.68 -8.70
C SER A 614 5.80 -8.66 -9.53
N THR A 615 5.65 -8.91 -10.83
CA THR A 615 4.97 -7.98 -11.76
C THR A 615 3.54 -8.40 -12.10
N GLY A 616 3.20 -9.69 -11.96
CA GLY A 616 1.93 -10.27 -12.40
C GLY A 616 1.86 -10.60 -13.90
N ASP A 617 2.95 -10.37 -14.64
CA ASP A 617 3.00 -10.57 -16.07
C ASP A 617 3.12 -12.05 -16.46
N ILE A 618 2.48 -12.43 -17.56
CA ILE A 618 2.62 -13.77 -18.15
C ILE A 618 3.81 -13.73 -19.12
N ILE A 619 4.86 -14.45 -18.77
CA ILE A 619 6.06 -14.64 -19.59
C ILE A 619 5.88 -15.93 -20.40
N TYR A 620 6.08 -15.86 -21.71
CA TYR A 620 6.06 -17.02 -22.60
C TYR A 620 7.49 -17.45 -22.92
N TYR A 621 7.74 -18.75 -22.89
CA TYR A 621 9.01 -19.35 -23.28
C TYR A 621 8.75 -20.64 -24.07
N TRP A 622 9.69 -21.02 -24.93
CA TRP A 622 9.61 -22.29 -25.64
C TRP A 622 9.73 -23.46 -24.66
N SER A 623 9.07 -24.58 -24.96
CA SER A 623 9.14 -25.78 -24.13
C SER A 623 10.58 -26.30 -24.05
N ASP A 624 10.93 -26.93 -22.92
CA ASP A 624 12.23 -27.57 -22.71
C ASP A 624 12.64 -28.43 -23.92
N ARG A 625 11.69 -29.19 -24.48
CA ARG A 625 11.88 -30.05 -25.64
C ARG A 625 12.24 -29.30 -26.93
N TYR A 626 11.61 -28.15 -27.20
CA TYR A 626 11.94 -27.35 -28.38
C TYR A 626 13.31 -26.67 -28.18
N THR A 627 13.54 -26.16 -26.97
CA THR A 627 14.79 -25.53 -26.59
C THR A 627 15.98 -26.50 -26.70
N GLU A 628 15.82 -27.77 -26.32
CA GLU A 628 16.81 -28.83 -26.55
C GLU A 628 17.15 -29.03 -28.04
N GLN A 629 16.13 -29.14 -28.91
CA GLN A 629 16.34 -29.29 -30.36
C GLN A 629 17.04 -28.07 -30.97
N LEU A 630 16.73 -26.87 -30.46
CA LEU A 630 17.39 -25.65 -30.86
C LEU A 630 18.86 -25.63 -30.43
N PHE A 631 19.16 -26.04 -29.20
CA PHE A 631 20.53 -26.12 -28.71
C PHE A 631 21.36 -27.15 -29.47
N GLU A 632 20.81 -28.34 -29.74
CA GLU A 632 21.49 -29.35 -30.57
C GLU A 632 21.84 -28.78 -31.96
N ALA A 633 20.90 -28.08 -32.61
CA ALA A 633 21.17 -27.49 -33.91
C ALA A 633 22.16 -26.31 -33.85
N LEU A 634 22.21 -25.57 -32.75
CA LEU A 634 23.22 -24.52 -32.53
C LEU A 634 24.61 -25.12 -32.29
N VAL A 635 24.71 -26.22 -31.55
CA VAL A 635 25.98 -26.94 -31.35
C VAL A 635 26.54 -27.39 -32.69
N ASP A 636 25.71 -27.97 -33.57
CA ASP A 636 26.15 -28.35 -34.92
C ASP A 636 26.72 -27.15 -35.70
N VAL A 637 26.11 -25.96 -35.59
CA VAL A 637 26.61 -24.74 -36.25
C VAL A 637 27.94 -24.29 -35.65
N ILE A 638 28.11 -24.39 -34.34
CA ILE A 638 29.37 -24.06 -33.65
C ILE A 638 30.47 -25.05 -34.04
N GLU A 639 30.17 -26.34 -34.15
CA GLU A 639 31.16 -27.34 -34.55
C GLU A 639 31.61 -27.15 -36.01
N GLU A 640 30.71 -26.73 -36.91
CA GLU A 640 31.02 -26.53 -38.33
C GLU A 640 31.66 -25.16 -38.63
N HIS A 641 31.21 -24.09 -37.96
CA HIS A 641 31.58 -22.69 -38.27
C HIS A 641 32.29 -21.96 -37.11
N ASP A 642 32.67 -22.68 -36.05
CA ASP A 642 33.32 -22.16 -34.85
C ASP A 642 32.50 -21.02 -34.18
N ILE A 643 33.17 -20.19 -33.38
CA ILE A 643 32.57 -19.05 -32.70
C ILE A 643 31.91 -18.06 -33.66
N GLU A 644 32.45 -17.87 -34.88
CA GLU A 644 31.87 -16.99 -35.90
C GLU A 644 30.49 -17.48 -36.37
N GLY A 645 30.31 -18.82 -36.41
CA GLY A 645 29.04 -19.49 -36.61
C GLY A 645 28.01 -19.11 -35.56
N TRP A 646 28.38 -19.21 -34.28
CA TRP A 646 27.51 -18.78 -33.18
C TRP A 646 27.15 -17.29 -33.27
N GLU A 647 28.15 -16.43 -33.49
CA GLU A 647 27.95 -14.99 -33.50
C GLU A 647 26.94 -14.52 -34.55
N SER A 648 26.84 -15.25 -35.65
CA SER A 648 25.87 -15.01 -36.72
C SER A 648 24.54 -15.72 -36.46
N ALA A 649 24.58 -16.99 -36.04
CA ALA A 649 23.38 -17.80 -35.80
C ALA A 649 22.48 -17.24 -34.69
N ARG A 650 23.06 -16.65 -33.62
CA ARG A 650 22.28 -16.05 -32.52
C ARG A 650 21.29 -14.99 -32.99
N TRP A 651 21.60 -14.27 -34.08
CA TRP A 651 20.70 -13.26 -34.64
C TRP A 651 19.52 -13.88 -35.39
N GLU A 652 19.70 -15.02 -36.07
CA GLU A 652 18.59 -15.77 -36.67
C GLU A 652 17.66 -16.34 -35.59
N VAL A 653 18.23 -16.86 -34.50
CA VAL A 653 17.46 -17.31 -33.32
C VAL A 653 16.68 -16.15 -32.72
N TYR A 654 17.34 -14.99 -32.53
CA TYR A 654 16.74 -13.79 -31.96
C TYR A 654 15.55 -13.30 -32.79
N ASP A 655 15.74 -13.15 -34.11
CA ASP A 655 14.67 -12.72 -35.01
C ASP A 655 13.46 -13.66 -34.95
N LYS A 656 13.72 -14.97 -34.82
CA LYS A 656 12.63 -15.95 -34.72
C LYS A 656 11.92 -15.94 -33.37
N ALA A 657 12.68 -15.82 -32.29
CA ALA A 657 12.16 -15.76 -30.93
C ALA A 657 11.29 -14.50 -30.73
N SER A 658 11.72 -13.34 -31.22
CA SER A 658 10.94 -12.10 -31.11
C SER A 658 9.56 -12.20 -31.77
N VAL A 659 9.47 -12.85 -32.95
CA VAL A 659 8.22 -13.04 -33.67
C VAL A 659 7.34 -14.12 -33.04
N SER A 660 7.93 -15.20 -32.53
CA SER A 660 7.19 -16.37 -32.05
C SER A 660 6.69 -16.25 -30.62
N LEU A 661 7.44 -15.58 -29.74
CA LEU A 661 7.09 -15.41 -28.33
C LEU A 661 6.28 -14.12 -28.07
N GLY A 662 6.07 -13.29 -29.09
CA GLY A 662 5.35 -12.03 -28.96
C GLY A 662 6.02 -11.02 -28.03
N CYS A 663 7.30 -11.23 -27.69
CA CYS A 663 8.03 -10.39 -26.75
C CYS A 663 8.44 -9.07 -27.40
N SER A 664 8.16 -7.96 -26.73
CA SER A 664 8.85 -6.70 -26.97
C SER A 664 10.28 -6.74 -26.39
N PHE A 665 11.20 -6.02 -27.04
CA PHE A 665 12.66 -6.11 -26.92
C PHE A 665 13.28 -6.25 -25.50
N PRO A 666 12.79 -5.60 -24.42
CA PRO A 666 13.56 -5.57 -23.18
C PRO A 666 13.73 -6.92 -22.49
N ARG A 667 12.87 -7.92 -22.75
CA ARG A 667 12.83 -9.17 -21.96
C ARG A 667 13.57 -10.37 -22.56
N LEU A 668 13.73 -10.41 -23.89
CA LEU A 668 14.19 -11.63 -24.56
C LEU A 668 15.71 -11.83 -24.49
N ALA A 669 16.44 -10.74 -24.35
CA ALA A 669 17.87 -10.76 -24.55
C ALA A 669 18.70 -11.02 -23.28
N ASP A 670 18.11 -10.80 -22.10
CA ASP A 670 18.73 -11.19 -20.83
C ASP A 670 18.69 -12.73 -20.63
N ASP A 671 17.64 -13.41 -21.08
CA ASP A 671 17.48 -14.87 -20.92
C ASP A 671 18.37 -15.71 -21.87
N ILE A 672 18.59 -15.25 -23.11
CA ILE A 672 19.40 -16.00 -24.10
C ILE A 672 20.91 -15.85 -23.83
N GLY A 673 21.34 -14.68 -23.33
CA GLY A 673 22.76 -14.44 -23.02
C GLY A 673 23.29 -15.24 -21.82
N VAL A 674 22.41 -15.57 -20.86
CA VAL A 674 22.76 -16.31 -19.63
C VAL A 674 22.75 -17.83 -19.84
N THR A 675 21.95 -18.34 -20.79
CA THR A 675 21.80 -19.80 -20.98
C THR A 675 22.83 -20.39 -21.96
N VAL A 676 23.49 -19.56 -22.78
CA VAL A 676 24.50 -20.01 -23.77
C VAL A 676 25.95 -19.82 -23.30
N ARG A 677 26.19 -18.99 -22.28
CA ARG A 677 27.46 -19.00 -21.53
C ARG A 677 27.45 -20.10 -20.49
#